data_AF-A0A1H7YYH4-F1
#
_entry.id   AF-A0A1H7YYH4-F1
#
_cell.length_a   1.000
_cell.length_b   1.000
_cell.length_c   1.000
_cell.angle_alpha   90.00
_cell.angle_beta   90.00
_cell.angle_gamma   90.00
#
_symmetry.space_group_name_H-M   'P 1'
#
loop_
_entity.id
_entity.type
_entity.pdbx_description
1 polymer ?
#
loop_
_entity_poly.entity_id
_entity_poly.type
_entity_poly.pdbx_seq_one_letter_code
_entity_poly.pdbx_strand_id
1 'polypeptide(L)'
;MKGNWKWNKRLGTTFIALVIAAASSPFTPLPKAEAAGLSWPSGQILPSFSAPASTLDEMNLVTEYKYEAETMGHGTGHLDGNGWLAQTGVDAANAHMVYGPYATNIPTGANTAFFDMIVDNNTVNNDVIVTIDVRDSTSGTTLATRDVHRQEWTQAGSYQRFTLPFTNATAGHSLEFRVYWYGRAYTKVDAVGTHPDSKVDESVLFTTLKGLVNKTQPRIYTYDDAVKNEDGKDTWLNALGIGHTDVADNWSLITKYASEISGIVVYDDAVPDTINLATLIASRSNGIVAPASLVTKLTSAPYSLPILDDLRGDFSSKLAVYQYMYNNYWSLVTHKMIIGLNPTIKGFLRDYAMATGAAIIWLDPSVPAENTLLQSFLSGMPNGSGVYMGWWPDEAIGVQAASAYGVSTVASDFSSNLTVFSGTSRTVNVKPIPNKPPLQNKIYVSLILSDGDNLQYMEHRFKKLWDSSNRGTVPLGWTVSPAMLDAMPGLLNYLHTSATANDVLIAGPSGVGYTYPNNWSNQSYLDSFVALSNDYMNRAGLKISTIWNTITGGINTNVGNSFAQNAPSLLGLTSMAGGGAITVYNNTLPVQGLNATYCYSLATLISEINGAIAGWNGTSPRFVSIQANPWDVNYQNFVDAVNNFSSNSNVVFVRPDTYFQLMRENNNLPIDPSTVVKTYEAESNFSHTTGAASGSDWSANVASHNADYMLWGPYDSSIPVGMNTATFKMKIDTNTGTNDNVVTVDVRDNATGAVLSTFDVYRNQFKSNNTYQDFSVSFNNPAGSSLEYRAYYRDKATISIDKVTVTKRLGKYEAEGAYIGHGIGRVSGDGWQASSALDGQGHMVYGPYDSNVPVGSRKVTFRLKVDNNTVDNANVVKIDVYDATSGTSIVQADITRQQFTAANQYQDFSLSFNQTLNRNLEYRVWYYDNSTITADSVTIN
;
A
#
# COMPACT_ATOMS: atom_id res chain seq x y z
N MET A 1 5.84 -14.33 54.27
CA MET A 1 4.71 -14.27 55.23
C MET A 1 3.43 -14.43 54.42
N LYS A 2 2.69 -15.53 54.64
CA LYS A 2 1.48 -15.88 53.88
C LYS A 2 0.26 -15.21 54.53
N GLY A 3 -0.49 -14.42 53.75
CA GLY A 3 -1.74 -13.80 54.17
C GLY A 3 -2.86 -14.15 53.20
N ASN A 4 -3.89 -14.81 53.72
CA ASN A 4 -5.10 -15.29 53.05
C ASN A 4 -6.01 -14.16 52.57
N TRP A 5 -6.71 -14.36 51.44
CA TRP A 5 -8.06 -13.83 51.28
C TRP A 5 -9.02 -14.91 50.75
N LYS A 6 -10.19 -14.98 51.40
CA LYS A 6 -11.09 -16.14 51.48
C LYS A 6 -12.16 -16.12 50.39
N TRP A 7 -12.41 -17.31 49.84
CA TRP A 7 -13.69 -17.73 49.28
C TRP A 7 -14.79 -17.82 50.35
N ASN A 8 -16.02 -17.43 50.02
CA ASN A 8 -17.22 -17.75 50.79
C ASN A 8 -18.42 -17.91 49.84
N LYS A 9 -18.83 -19.15 49.57
CA LYS A 9 -20.24 -19.52 49.37
C LYS A 9 -20.53 -20.77 50.21
N ARG A 10 -21.22 -20.55 51.33
CA ARG A 10 -21.98 -21.52 52.13
C ARG A 10 -23.26 -21.86 51.35
N LEU A 11 -23.95 -22.99 51.46
CA LEU A 11 -23.79 -24.35 51.99
C LEU A 11 -25.24 -24.90 52.04
N GLY A 12 -25.47 -26.14 51.66
CA GLY A 12 -26.74 -26.83 51.87
C GLY A 12 -26.57 -28.33 51.67
N THR A 13 -26.13 -29.01 52.72
CA THR A 13 -25.86 -30.46 52.78
C THR A 13 -27.02 -31.22 53.43
N THR A 14 -27.51 -32.29 52.79
CA THR A 14 -28.01 -33.58 53.34
C THR A 14 -28.61 -34.41 52.19
N PHE A 15 -28.45 -35.72 51.96
CA PHE A 15 -27.81 -36.85 52.64
C PHE A 15 -27.41 -37.90 51.56
N ILE A 16 -26.16 -38.38 51.64
CA ILE A 16 -25.55 -39.69 51.31
C ILE A 16 -26.31 -40.69 50.40
N ALA A 17 -25.75 -41.04 49.23
CA ALA A 17 -25.05 -42.33 48.98
C ALA A 17 -24.71 -42.54 47.49
N LEU A 18 -23.52 -43.09 47.23
CA LEU A 18 -23.05 -43.71 45.98
C LEU A 18 -22.83 -42.79 44.76
N VAL A 19 -21.59 -42.33 44.57
CA VAL A 19 -20.66 -42.79 43.51
C VAL A 19 -19.33 -42.05 43.74
N ILE A 20 -18.32 -42.77 44.23
CA ILE A 20 -16.92 -42.35 44.19
C ILE A 20 -16.40 -42.74 42.81
N ALA A 21 -16.27 -41.77 41.89
CA ALA A 21 -15.26 -41.72 40.81
C ALA A 21 -15.62 -40.60 39.80
N ALA A 22 -15.26 -39.35 40.12
CA ALA A 22 -14.97 -38.30 39.12
C ALA A 22 -14.27 -37.14 39.82
N ALA A 23 -13.06 -37.41 40.33
CA ALA A 23 -12.15 -36.35 40.74
C ALA A 23 -11.67 -35.63 39.48
N SER A 24 -11.85 -34.31 39.45
CA SER A 24 -11.00 -33.31 38.78
C SER A 24 -10.17 -33.85 37.62
N SER A 25 -10.74 -33.89 36.42
CA SER A 25 -9.92 -34.00 35.23
C SER A 25 -9.09 -32.72 35.10
N PRO A 26 -7.75 -32.79 35.02
CA PRO A 26 -6.97 -31.65 34.60
C PRO A 26 -7.45 -31.27 33.20
N PHE A 27 -7.72 -29.98 32.96
CA PHE A 27 -7.87 -29.45 31.61
C PHE A 27 -6.67 -29.93 30.81
N THR A 28 -6.90 -30.90 29.92
CA THR A 28 -5.92 -31.26 28.91
C THR A 28 -5.75 -30.03 28.02
N PRO A 29 -4.52 -29.60 27.72
CA PRO A 29 -4.34 -28.57 26.72
C PRO A 29 -4.91 -29.13 25.42
N LEU A 30 -5.99 -28.52 24.92
CA LEU A 30 -6.50 -28.80 23.58
C LEU A 30 -5.31 -28.60 22.62
N PRO A 31 -5.07 -29.54 21.69
CA PRO A 31 -4.00 -29.40 20.72
C PRO A 31 -4.20 -28.11 19.91
N LYS A 32 -3.09 -27.51 19.44
CA LYS A 32 -3.07 -26.49 18.38
C LYS A 32 -3.75 -27.07 17.13
N ALA A 33 -5.07 -27.05 17.08
CA ALA A 33 -5.80 -27.30 15.85
C ALA A 33 -5.76 -25.99 15.08
N GLU A 34 -4.86 -25.89 14.10
CA GLU A 34 -5.08 -24.96 12.99
C GLU A 34 -6.47 -25.30 12.45
N ALA A 35 -7.39 -24.33 12.46
CA ALA A 35 -8.71 -24.54 11.88
C ALA A 35 -8.53 -24.98 10.42
N ALA A 36 -9.31 -25.96 9.95
CA ALA A 36 -9.10 -26.55 8.62
C ALA A 36 -9.07 -25.52 7.46
N GLY A 37 -9.61 -24.33 7.68
CA GLY A 37 -9.64 -23.22 6.73
C GLY A 37 -8.58 -22.13 6.90
N LEU A 38 -7.71 -22.21 7.92
CA LEU A 38 -6.74 -21.16 8.27
C LEU A 38 -5.32 -21.73 8.29
N SER A 39 -4.37 -21.05 7.64
CA SER A 39 -2.95 -21.43 7.68
C SER A 39 -2.05 -20.23 7.97
N TRP A 40 -0.86 -20.48 8.53
CA TRP A 40 0.14 -19.46 8.84
C TRP A 40 1.46 -19.67 8.07
N PRO A 41 1.51 -19.35 6.76
CA PRO A 41 2.72 -19.52 5.98
C PRO A 41 3.93 -18.78 6.57
N SER A 42 5.14 -19.30 6.36
CA SER A 42 6.36 -18.74 6.93
C SER A 42 6.75 -17.38 6.34
N GLY A 43 6.42 -17.12 5.07
CA GLY A 43 6.62 -15.83 4.40
C GLY A 43 5.48 -14.83 4.60
N GLN A 44 4.54 -15.12 5.51
CA GLN A 44 3.36 -14.32 5.73
C GLN A 44 3.33 -13.64 7.10
N ILE A 45 2.89 -12.38 7.13
CA ILE A 45 2.66 -11.63 8.37
C ILE A 45 1.25 -11.86 8.91
N LEU A 46 0.29 -12.15 8.03
CA LEU A 46 -1.09 -12.46 8.39
C LEU A 46 -1.48 -13.85 7.84
N PRO A 47 -2.45 -14.54 8.44
CA PRO A 47 -2.83 -15.88 8.01
C PRO A 47 -3.49 -15.87 6.63
N SER A 48 -3.57 -17.06 6.02
CA SER A 48 -4.37 -17.31 4.83
C SER A 48 -5.67 -17.99 5.21
N PHE A 49 -6.79 -17.44 4.77
CA PHE A 49 -8.10 -18.07 4.82
C PHE A 49 -8.34 -18.90 3.57
N SER A 50 -9.21 -19.90 3.67
CA SER A 50 -9.71 -20.64 2.51
C SER A 50 -10.53 -19.73 1.59
N ALA A 51 -10.64 -20.14 0.32
CA ALA A 51 -11.48 -19.46 -0.64
C ALA A 51 -12.92 -19.30 -0.09
N PRO A 52 -13.51 -18.08 -0.17
CA PRO A 52 -14.91 -17.88 0.20
C PRO A 52 -15.83 -18.84 -0.55
N ALA A 53 -16.94 -19.20 0.08
CA ALA A 53 -17.99 -19.94 -0.59
C ALA A 53 -18.49 -19.15 -1.82
N SER A 54 -19.01 -19.86 -2.83
CA SER A 54 -19.49 -19.23 -4.07
C SER A 54 -20.64 -18.26 -3.86
N THR A 55 -21.38 -18.42 -2.76
CA THR A 55 -22.46 -17.53 -2.34
C THR A 55 -22.37 -17.33 -0.84
N LEU A 56 -22.22 -16.08 -0.42
CA LEU A 56 -22.15 -15.67 0.98
C LEU A 56 -23.53 -15.31 1.53
N ASP A 57 -23.75 -15.59 2.80
CA ASP A 57 -24.85 -15.01 3.58
C ASP A 57 -24.49 -13.58 3.94
N GLU A 58 -25.17 -12.61 3.35
CA GLU A 58 -24.98 -11.20 3.66
C GLU A 58 -25.87 -10.80 4.83
N MET A 59 -25.27 -10.58 5.99
CA MET A 59 -25.95 -10.12 7.19
C MET A 59 -25.93 -8.60 7.29
N ASN A 60 -27.02 -8.01 7.77
CA ASN A 60 -27.14 -6.57 7.97
C ASN A 60 -26.90 -6.21 9.44
N LEU A 61 -25.81 -5.50 9.71
CA LEU A 61 -25.43 -4.99 11.03
C LEU A 61 -25.41 -3.45 11.05
N VAL A 62 -26.16 -2.78 10.18
CA VAL A 62 -26.37 -1.32 10.24
C VAL A 62 -27.08 -0.99 11.55
N THR A 63 -26.38 -0.26 12.42
CA THR A 63 -26.89 0.18 13.72
C THR A 63 -27.41 1.61 13.67
N GLU A 64 -26.96 2.41 12.69
CA GLU A 64 -27.23 3.84 12.64
C GLU A 64 -28.46 4.20 11.78
N TYR A 65 -29.41 4.90 12.40
CA TYR A 65 -30.49 5.61 11.72
C TYR A 65 -30.10 7.07 11.58
N LYS A 66 -29.27 7.36 10.58
CA LYS A 66 -28.75 8.70 10.25
C LYS A 66 -29.65 9.44 9.28
N TYR A 67 -29.86 10.73 9.52
CA TYR A 67 -30.60 11.64 8.65
C TYR A 67 -29.77 12.92 8.44
N GLU A 68 -29.50 13.23 7.18
CA GLU A 68 -28.73 14.43 6.81
C GLU A 68 -29.57 15.69 6.99
N ALA A 69 -29.01 16.71 7.62
CA ALA A 69 -29.71 17.90 8.07
C ALA A 69 -30.38 18.65 6.92
N GLU A 70 -29.76 18.69 5.73
CA GLU A 70 -30.31 19.34 4.53
C GLU A 70 -31.61 18.70 4.04
N THR A 71 -31.93 17.48 4.49
CA THR A 71 -33.19 16.79 4.17
C THR A 71 -34.29 17.02 5.21
N MET A 72 -34.00 17.74 6.29
CA MET A 72 -34.89 17.93 7.44
C MET A 72 -35.62 19.27 7.41
N GLY A 73 -36.64 19.41 8.26
CA GLY A 73 -37.31 20.70 8.49
C GLY A 73 -36.43 21.66 9.28
N HIS A 74 -36.57 22.96 9.06
CA HIS A 74 -35.81 24.01 9.74
C HIS A 74 -36.71 25.22 10.05
N GLY A 75 -36.38 25.95 11.11
CA GLY A 75 -37.06 27.18 11.52
C GLY A 75 -36.14 28.41 11.58
N THR A 76 -34.83 28.21 11.49
CA THR A 76 -33.81 29.25 11.39
C THR A 76 -32.58 28.71 10.64
N GLY A 77 -31.64 29.58 10.32
CA GLY A 77 -30.45 29.25 9.55
C GLY A 77 -30.70 29.22 8.04
N HIS A 78 -29.61 28.98 7.31
CA HIS A 78 -29.55 28.84 5.86
C HIS A 78 -28.70 27.61 5.48
N LEU A 79 -28.97 27.05 4.31
CA LEU A 79 -28.24 25.89 3.80
C LEU A 79 -26.81 26.30 3.45
N ASP A 80 -25.83 25.53 3.94
CA ASP A 80 -24.41 25.69 3.66
C ASP A 80 -23.79 24.31 3.37
N GLY A 81 -23.57 24.00 2.10
CA GLY A 81 -23.05 22.69 1.69
C GLY A 81 -23.96 21.53 2.12
N ASN A 82 -23.47 20.69 3.03
CA ASN A 82 -24.10 19.48 3.56
C ASN A 82 -24.79 19.69 4.92
N GLY A 83 -25.21 20.89 5.25
CA GLY A 83 -25.86 21.12 6.54
C GLY A 83 -26.54 22.48 6.68
N TRP A 84 -27.26 22.66 7.79
CA TRP A 84 -27.91 23.91 8.14
C TRP A 84 -27.02 24.76 9.05
N LEU A 85 -26.72 25.97 8.60
CA LEU A 85 -25.91 26.94 9.32
C LEU A 85 -26.77 28.04 9.93
N ALA A 86 -26.53 28.39 11.20
CA ALA A 86 -27.11 29.54 11.86
C ALA A 86 -26.00 30.45 12.41
N GLN A 87 -26.06 31.73 12.07
CA GLN A 87 -25.05 32.73 12.39
C GLN A 87 -25.64 33.90 13.20
N THR A 88 -24.92 34.29 14.24
CA THR A 88 -25.33 35.39 15.12
C THR A 88 -25.43 36.72 14.36
N GLY A 89 -26.52 37.46 14.60
CA GLY A 89 -26.80 38.72 13.90
C GLY A 89 -27.24 38.58 12.44
N VAL A 90 -27.29 37.35 11.90
CA VAL A 90 -27.79 37.05 10.55
C VAL A 90 -29.11 36.29 10.65
N ASP A 91 -29.13 35.16 11.36
CA ASP A 91 -30.29 34.28 11.47
C ASP A 91 -31.09 34.53 12.76
N ALA A 92 -32.38 34.18 12.73
CA ALA A 92 -33.27 34.39 13.86
C ALA A 92 -32.92 33.45 15.04
N ALA A 93 -32.60 34.03 16.20
CA ALA A 93 -32.37 33.29 17.42
C ALA A 93 -33.65 32.62 17.97
N ASN A 94 -33.48 31.65 18.86
CA ASN A 94 -34.57 30.98 19.60
C ASN A 94 -35.52 30.21 18.68
N ALA A 95 -34.95 29.43 17.75
CA ALA A 95 -35.67 28.61 16.80
C ALA A 95 -34.90 27.32 16.49
N HIS A 96 -35.60 26.32 15.95
CA HIS A 96 -34.98 25.05 15.58
C HIS A 96 -34.14 25.21 14.30
N MET A 97 -32.86 24.87 14.36
CA MET A 97 -32.03 24.73 13.18
C MET A 97 -32.45 23.51 12.36
N VAL A 98 -32.76 22.41 13.04
CA VAL A 98 -33.31 21.20 12.43
C VAL A 98 -34.40 20.59 13.30
N TYR A 99 -35.41 20.02 12.65
CA TYR A 99 -36.44 19.17 13.22
C TYR A 99 -36.93 18.16 12.17
N GLY A 100 -37.17 16.92 12.58
CA GLY A 100 -37.57 15.81 11.70
C GLY A 100 -36.90 14.51 12.12
N PRO A 101 -36.91 13.44 11.31
CA PRO A 101 -37.61 13.29 10.04
C PRO A 101 -39.00 12.65 10.20
N TYR A 102 -39.51 12.51 11.43
CA TYR A 102 -40.74 11.76 11.72
C TYR A 102 -40.59 10.25 11.49
N ALA A 103 -39.45 9.69 11.93
CA ALA A 103 -39.08 8.29 11.71
C ALA A 103 -40.00 7.33 12.49
N THR A 104 -40.64 6.40 11.80
CA THR A 104 -41.56 5.40 12.39
C THR A 104 -40.95 4.02 12.57
N ASN A 105 -39.72 3.81 12.08
CA ASN A 105 -39.03 2.52 12.04
C ASN A 105 -37.96 2.36 13.14
N ILE A 106 -37.85 3.30 14.09
CA ILE A 106 -36.91 3.18 15.21
C ILE A 106 -37.38 2.07 16.16
N PRO A 107 -36.54 1.06 16.49
CA PRO A 107 -36.88 0.01 17.43
C PRO A 107 -37.29 0.54 18.81
N THR A 108 -38.17 -0.19 19.49
CA THR A 108 -38.52 0.07 20.88
C THR A 108 -37.36 -0.28 21.82
N GLY A 109 -37.33 0.35 22.99
CA GLY A 109 -36.32 0.12 24.03
C GLY A 109 -35.38 1.30 24.20
N ALA A 110 -34.23 1.04 24.82
CA ALA A 110 -33.17 2.01 25.00
C ALA A 110 -32.51 2.34 23.65
N ASN A 111 -32.32 3.63 23.42
CA ASN A 111 -31.75 4.18 22.20
C ASN A 111 -30.86 5.37 22.58
N THR A 112 -29.85 5.65 21.75
CA THR A 112 -28.99 6.81 21.90
C THR A 112 -29.07 7.69 20.66
N ALA A 113 -29.70 8.86 20.80
CA ALA A 113 -29.73 9.86 19.75
C ALA A 113 -28.36 10.54 19.60
N PHE A 114 -28.05 10.99 18.40
CA PHE A 114 -26.84 11.76 18.11
C PHE A 114 -27.11 12.99 17.24
N PHE A 115 -26.21 13.98 17.37
CA PHE A 115 -26.28 15.28 16.69
C PHE A 115 -24.86 15.71 16.32
N ASP A 116 -24.57 15.81 15.02
CA ASP A 116 -23.25 16.18 14.50
C ASP A 116 -23.21 17.69 14.22
N MET A 117 -22.43 18.43 15.01
CA MET A 117 -22.50 19.90 15.03
C MET A 117 -21.13 20.60 15.10
N ILE A 118 -21.00 21.75 14.45
CA ILE A 118 -19.84 22.68 14.51
C ILE A 118 -20.19 23.90 15.36
N VAL A 119 -19.19 24.45 16.06
CA VAL A 119 -19.23 25.81 16.64
C VAL A 119 -18.08 26.67 16.11
N ASP A 120 -18.27 27.98 15.96
CA ASP A 120 -17.21 28.93 15.56
C ASP A 120 -16.08 29.07 16.59
N ASN A 121 -16.42 28.94 17.86
CA ASN A 121 -15.52 29.16 18.99
C ASN A 121 -16.05 28.46 20.24
N ASN A 122 -15.14 27.78 20.94
CA ASN A 122 -15.42 27.00 22.14
C ASN A 122 -14.80 27.56 23.43
N THR A 123 -14.23 28.78 23.43
CA THR A 123 -13.44 29.30 24.58
C THR A 123 -13.96 30.58 25.24
N VAL A 124 -14.77 31.39 24.54
CA VAL A 124 -15.12 32.76 25.01
C VAL A 124 -15.98 32.79 26.27
N ASN A 125 -16.91 31.85 26.45
CA ASN A 125 -17.77 31.69 27.62
C ASN A 125 -18.28 30.24 27.70
N ASN A 126 -19.21 29.95 28.61
CA ASN A 126 -19.86 28.63 28.70
C ASN A 126 -21.39 28.70 28.54
N ASP A 127 -21.87 29.57 27.65
CA ASP A 127 -23.30 29.71 27.39
C ASP A 127 -23.88 28.44 26.76
N VAL A 128 -25.18 28.19 27.00
CA VAL A 128 -25.93 27.19 26.22
C VAL A 128 -26.04 27.67 24.77
N ILE A 129 -25.51 26.90 23.84
CA ILE A 129 -25.51 27.26 22.41
C ILE A 129 -26.73 26.66 21.72
N VAL A 130 -27.02 25.40 22.01
CA VAL A 130 -28.21 24.68 21.53
C VAL A 130 -28.84 23.86 22.65
N THR A 131 -30.14 23.59 22.53
CA THR A 131 -30.80 22.47 23.22
C THR A 131 -31.08 21.39 22.17
N ILE A 132 -30.64 20.17 22.44
CA ILE A 132 -30.95 18.99 21.63
C ILE A 132 -32.05 18.18 22.31
N ASP A 133 -32.98 17.65 21.54
CA ASP A 133 -34.06 16.82 22.10
C ASP A 133 -34.57 15.77 21.12
N VAL A 134 -35.20 14.73 21.68
CA VAL A 134 -35.93 13.68 20.96
C VAL A 134 -37.40 13.79 21.34
N ARG A 135 -38.27 13.93 20.36
CA ARG A 135 -39.72 14.05 20.54
C ARG A 135 -40.45 12.91 19.86
N ASP A 136 -41.39 12.31 20.56
CA ASP A 136 -42.44 11.52 19.94
C ASP A 136 -43.52 12.47 19.42
N SER A 137 -43.52 12.70 18.11
CA SER A 137 -44.48 13.59 17.44
C SER A 137 -45.91 13.04 17.49
N THR A 138 -46.06 11.71 17.62
CA THR A 138 -47.37 11.05 17.69
C THR A 138 -48.08 11.36 19.00
N SER A 139 -47.37 11.26 20.12
CA SER A 139 -47.91 11.58 21.45
C SER A 139 -47.74 13.05 21.85
N GLY A 140 -46.87 13.78 21.14
CA GLY A 140 -46.49 15.16 21.45
C GLY A 140 -45.44 15.29 22.57
N THR A 141 -44.95 14.17 23.11
CA THR A 141 -44.06 14.12 24.29
C THR A 141 -42.59 14.26 23.91
N THR A 142 -41.83 15.06 24.66
CA THR A 142 -40.35 15.05 24.60
C THR A 142 -39.82 13.86 25.40
N LEU A 143 -39.15 12.92 24.74
CA LEU A 143 -38.60 11.70 25.33
C LEU A 143 -37.29 11.94 26.09
N ALA A 144 -36.47 12.87 25.58
CA ALA A 144 -35.23 13.29 26.22
C ALA A 144 -34.86 14.70 25.72
N THR A 145 -34.15 15.47 26.55
CA THR A 145 -33.67 16.82 26.21
C THR A 145 -32.36 17.09 26.93
N ARG A 146 -31.46 17.86 26.31
CA ARG A 146 -30.18 18.27 26.89
C ARG A 146 -29.74 19.61 26.32
N ASP A 147 -29.24 20.48 27.20
CA ASP A 147 -28.51 21.68 26.81
C ASP A 147 -27.07 21.34 26.47
N VAL A 148 -26.56 21.91 25.37
CA VAL A 148 -25.16 21.81 24.96
C VAL A 148 -24.50 23.17 25.11
N HIS A 149 -23.52 23.24 26.00
CA HIS A 149 -22.78 24.45 26.32
C HIS A 149 -21.54 24.62 25.46
N ARG A 150 -21.13 25.88 25.25
CA ARG A 150 -19.99 26.24 24.40
C ARG A 150 -18.69 25.47 24.71
N GLN A 151 -18.38 25.24 25.98
CA GLN A 151 -17.13 24.57 26.37
C GLN A 151 -17.22 23.04 26.31
N GLU A 152 -18.37 22.48 25.93
CA GLU A 152 -18.48 21.04 25.66
C GLU A 152 -17.91 20.64 24.29
N TRP A 153 -17.76 21.60 23.36
CA TRP A 153 -16.99 21.38 22.14
C TRP A 153 -15.49 21.32 22.45
N THR A 154 -14.82 20.27 22.02
CA THR A 154 -13.38 20.09 22.20
C THR A 154 -12.57 20.92 21.21
N GLN A 155 -13.11 21.16 20.02
CA GLN A 155 -12.47 21.94 18.96
C GLN A 155 -13.49 22.80 18.20
N ALA A 156 -13.15 24.07 17.99
CA ALA A 156 -13.91 24.97 17.14
C ALA A 156 -13.65 24.71 15.64
N GLY A 157 -14.66 24.88 14.79
CA GLY A 157 -14.56 24.67 13.34
C GLY A 157 -14.58 23.21 12.88
N SER A 158 -14.63 22.25 13.81
CA SER A 158 -14.70 20.82 13.51
C SER A 158 -16.05 20.24 13.93
N TYR A 159 -16.56 19.26 13.17
CA TYR A 159 -17.76 18.53 13.58
C TYR A 159 -17.49 17.74 14.85
N GLN A 160 -18.40 17.84 15.82
CA GLN A 160 -18.43 17.02 17.02
C GLN A 160 -19.81 16.37 17.16
N ARG A 161 -19.81 15.07 17.46
CA ARG A 161 -21.01 14.31 17.77
C ARG A 161 -21.41 14.48 19.23
N PHE A 162 -22.64 14.94 19.49
CA PHE A 162 -23.26 14.97 20.81
C PHE A 162 -24.30 13.87 20.92
N THR A 163 -24.38 13.21 22.07
CA THR A 163 -25.31 12.08 22.29
C THR A 163 -26.33 12.35 23.38
N LEU A 164 -27.51 11.75 23.22
CA LEU A 164 -28.64 11.89 24.12
C LEU A 164 -29.39 10.55 24.26
N PRO A 165 -29.24 9.83 25.40
CA PRO A 165 -30.01 8.62 25.67
C PRO A 165 -31.51 8.91 25.78
N PHE A 166 -32.34 8.05 25.19
CA PHE A 166 -33.79 8.10 25.32
C PHE A 166 -34.40 6.69 25.28
N THR A 167 -35.68 6.56 25.66
CA THR A 167 -36.41 5.29 25.55
C THR A 167 -37.56 5.46 24.57
N ASN A 168 -37.58 4.64 23.52
CA ASN A 168 -38.73 4.51 22.63
C ASN A 168 -39.69 3.45 23.16
N ALA A 169 -40.81 3.85 23.74
CA ALA A 169 -41.75 2.93 24.38
C ALA A 169 -42.70 2.23 23.38
N THR A 170 -42.90 2.77 22.18
CA THR A 170 -43.97 2.30 21.29
C THR A 170 -43.50 2.20 19.84
N ALA A 171 -43.60 1.00 19.28
CA ALA A 171 -43.23 0.75 17.89
C ALA A 171 -44.14 1.53 16.93
N GLY A 172 -43.59 2.03 15.82
CA GLY A 172 -44.35 2.73 14.79
C GLY A 172 -44.66 4.20 15.08
N HIS A 173 -44.40 4.70 16.30
CA HIS A 173 -44.53 6.13 16.60
C HIS A 173 -43.52 6.95 15.80
N SER A 174 -43.97 8.09 15.29
CA SER A 174 -43.16 9.06 14.56
C SER A 174 -42.22 9.83 15.50
N LEU A 175 -40.93 9.51 15.45
CA LEU A 175 -39.90 10.19 16.23
C LEU A 175 -39.23 11.33 15.46
N GLU A 176 -38.98 12.42 16.18
CA GLU A 176 -38.37 13.64 15.69
C GLU A 176 -37.13 13.99 16.55
N PHE A 177 -36.00 14.26 15.91
CA PHE A 177 -34.75 14.72 16.50
C PHE A 177 -34.60 16.21 16.20
N ARG A 178 -34.32 17.02 17.23
CA ARG A 178 -34.42 18.47 17.14
C ARG A 178 -33.20 19.17 17.72
N VAL A 179 -32.79 20.25 17.06
CA VAL A 179 -31.72 21.14 17.54
C VAL A 179 -32.28 22.56 17.61
N TYR A 180 -32.47 23.07 18.83
CA TYR A 180 -32.95 24.41 19.10
C TYR A 180 -31.78 25.35 19.37
N TRP A 181 -31.64 26.43 18.60
CA TRP A 181 -30.50 27.35 18.67
C TRP A 181 -30.85 28.67 19.35
N TYR A 182 -30.01 29.09 20.31
CA TYR A 182 -30.24 30.28 21.13
C TYR A 182 -29.68 31.58 20.52
N GLY A 183 -29.04 31.55 19.35
CA GLY A 183 -28.47 32.75 18.73
C GLY A 183 -27.20 33.26 19.38
N ARG A 184 -26.44 32.40 20.08
CA ARG A 184 -25.26 32.80 20.87
C ARG A 184 -23.90 32.48 20.22
N ALA A 185 -23.87 31.60 19.22
CA ALA A 185 -22.68 31.25 18.47
C ALA A 185 -23.07 30.90 17.04
N TYR A 186 -22.15 31.04 16.08
CA TYR A 186 -22.27 30.32 14.82
C TYR A 186 -22.38 28.82 15.14
N THR A 187 -23.34 28.15 14.53
CA THR A 187 -23.53 26.71 14.70
C THR A 187 -23.97 26.12 13.37
N LYS A 188 -23.41 24.98 13.00
CA LYS A 188 -23.83 24.20 11.83
C LYS A 188 -24.21 22.80 12.24
N VAL A 189 -25.29 22.25 11.71
CA VAL A 189 -25.72 20.86 11.92
C VAL A 189 -25.56 20.09 10.62
N ASP A 190 -24.82 18.98 10.65
CA ASP A 190 -24.61 18.05 9.52
C ASP A 190 -25.72 17.02 9.45
N ALA A 191 -25.94 16.36 10.59
CA ALA A 191 -26.77 15.18 10.66
C ALA A 191 -27.27 14.95 12.08
N VAL A 192 -28.40 14.28 12.18
CA VAL A 192 -28.96 13.80 13.44
C VAL A 192 -29.47 12.38 13.25
N GLY A 193 -29.66 11.65 14.35
CA GLY A 193 -30.15 10.30 14.25
C GLY A 193 -30.16 9.55 15.57
N THR A 194 -30.20 8.22 15.49
CA THR A 194 -30.15 7.35 16.67
C THR A 194 -29.50 6.00 16.39
N HIS A 195 -28.94 5.42 17.44
CA HIS A 195 -28.51 4.02 17.51
C HIS A 195 -29.41 3.27 18.50
N PRO A 196 -30.12 2.21 18.09
CA PRO A 196 -30.82 1.35 19.04
C PRO A 196 -29.82 0.44 19.75
N ASP A 197 -29.81 0.48 21.08
CA ASP A 197 -28.85 -0.27 21.89
C ASP A 197 -28.97 -1.78 21.63
N SER A 198 -30.20 -2.26 21.36
CA SER A 198 -30.46 -3.65 20.96
C SER A 198 -29.71 -4.10 19.70
N LYS A 199 -29.56 -3.23 18.70
CA LYS A 199 -28.81 -3.53 17.48
C LYS A 199 -27.29 -3.52 17.71
N VAL A 200 -26.83 -2.63 18.59
CA VAL A 200 -25.42 -2.59 19.01
C VAL A 200 -25.05 -3.89 19.74
N ASP A 201 -25.91 -4.36 20.63
CA ASP A 201 -25.76 -5.63 21.34
C ASP A 201 -25.77 -6.85 20.39
N GLU A 202 -26.66 -6.85 19.40
CA GLU A 202 -26.67 -7.90 18.37
C GLU A 202 -25.40 -7.92 17.52
N SER A 203 -24.73 -6.77 17.35
CA SER A 203 -23.54 -6.66 16.50
C SER A 203 -22.38 -7.52 16.99
N VAL A 204 -22.12 -7.59 18.31
CA VAL A 204 -21.06 -8.47 18.84
C VAL A 204 -21.40 -9.96 18.64
N LEU A 205 -22.66 -10.33 18.84
CA LEU A 205 -23.13 -11.71 18.67
C LEU A 205 -22.90 -12.18 17.23
N PHE A 206 -23.39 -11.41 16.26
CA PHE A 206 -23.33 -11.80 14.85
C PHE A 206 -21.93 -11.63 14.24
N THR A 207 -21.14 -10.65 14.69
CA THR A 207 -19.73 -10.52 14.27
C THR A 207 -18.89 -11.71 14.76
N THR A 208 -19.12 -12.18 15.99
CA THR A 208 -18.41 -13.37 16.50
C THR A 208 -18.93 -14.68 15.89
N LEU A 209 -20.23 -14.76 15.54
CA LEU A 209 -20.74 -15.85 14.71
C LEU A 209 -20.03 -15.89 13.35
N LYS A 210 -19.91 -14.75 12.67
CA LYS A 210 -19.18 -14.65 11.40
C LYS A 210 -17.75 -15.13 11.55
N GLY A 211 -17.01 -14.66 12.56
CA GLY A 211 -15.64 -15.11 12.80
C GLY A 211 -15.55 -16.63 13.03
N LEU A 212 -16.49 -17.20 13.80
CA LEU A 212 -16.58 -18.63 14.06
C LEU A 212 -16.81 -19.44 12.78
N VAL A 213 -17.75 -19.01 11.94
CA VAL A 213 -18.12 -19.69 10.68
C VAL A 213 -17.03 -19.52 9.62
N ASN A 214 -16.46 -18.31 9.50
CA ASN A 214 -15.50 -17.98 8.45
C ASN A 214 -14.12 -18.58 8.68
N LYS A 215 -13.77 -19.00 9.91
CA LYS A 215 -12.46 -19.63 10.19
C LYS A 215 -12.27 -20.99 9.52
N THR A 216 -13.35 -21.67 9.16
CA THR A 216 -13.33 -22.95 8.42
C THR A 216 -13.49 -22.73 6.93
N GLN A 217 -14.44 -21.88 6.54
CA GLN A 217 -14.59 -21.36 5.18
C GLN A 217 -15.41 -20.06 5.26
N PRO A 218 -14.96 -18.95 4.65
CA PRO A 218 -15.74 -17.73 4.64
C PRO A 218 -17.10 -17.93 3.95
N ARG A 219 -18.17 -17.73 4.72
CA ARG A 219 -19.57 -17.95 4.30
C ARG A 219 -20.51 -16.82 4.71
N ILE A 220 -20.10 -15.95 5.63
CA ILE A 220 -20.87 -14.79 6.08
C ILE A 220 -20.12 -13.50 5.71
N TYR A 221 -20.84 -12.55 5.12
CA TYR A 221 -20.39 -11.19 4.82
C TYR A 221 -21.22 -10.18 5.62
N THR A 222 -20.60 -9.07 6.04
CA THR A 222 -21.26 -8.03 6.84
C THR A 222 -21.53 -6.80 5.99
N TYR A 223 -22.79 -6.35 5.98
CA TYR A 223 -23.18 -4.99 5.63
C TYR A 223 -23.44 -4.18 6.91
N ASP A 224 -22.49 -3.32 7.29
CA ASP A 224 -22.56 -2.47 8.49
C ASP A 224 -22.54 -0.97 8.14
N ASP A 225 -22.44 -0.12 9.17
CA ASP A 225 -22.46 1.34 9.01
C ASP A 225 -21.27 1.87 8.18
N ALA A 226 -20.08 1.24 8.25
CA ALA A 226 -18.94 1.65 7.42
C ALA A 226 -19.19 1.32 5.95
N VAL A 227 -19.67 0.10 5.66
CA VAL A 227 -20.02 -0.32 4.29
C VAL A 227 -21.13 0.55 3.71
N LYS A 228 -22.18 0.84 4.50
CA LYS A 228 -23.30 1.70 4.07
C LYS A 228 -22.85 3.11 3.69
N ASN A 229 -21.97 3.71 4.48
CA ASN A 229 -21.63 5.12 4.37
C ASN A 229 -20.49 5.41 3.37
N GLU A 230 -19.65 4.42 3.06
CA GLU A 230 -18.46 4.61 2.22
C GLU A 230 -18.50 3.81 0.90
N ASP A 231 -18.15 2.52 0.92
CA ASP A 231 -17.94 1.71 -0.27
C ASP A 231 -19.22 1.17 -0.90
N GLY A 232 -20.31 1.07 -0.13
CA GLY A 232 -21.61 0.61 -0.57
C GLY A 232 -21.75 -0.91 -0.59
N LYS A 233 -22.96 -1.37 -0.28
CA LYS A 233 -23.31 -2.77 -0.01
C LYS A 233 -22.67 -3.82 -0.92
N ASP A 234 -22.89 -3.69 -2.23
CA ASP A 234 -22.50 -4.75 -3.18
C ASP A 234 -21.18 -4.45 -3.91
N THR A 235 -20.56 -3.30 -3.66
CA THR A 235 -19.52 -2.75 -4.53
C THR A 235 -18.29 -3.65 -4.60
N TRP A 236 -17.75 -4.07 -3.46
CA TRP A 236 -16.59 -4.98 -3.44
C TRP A 236 -16.94 -6.39 -3.85
N LEU A 237 -18.10 -6.90 -3.45
CA LEU A 237 -18.56 -8.24 -3.85
C LEU A 237 -18.68 -8.34 -5.38
N ASN A 238 -19.27 -7.33 -6.03
CA ASN A 238 -19.36 -7.26 -7.48
C ASN A 238 -18.00 -7.09 -8.15
N ALA A 239 -17.14 -6.22 -7.62
CA ALA A 239 -15.79 -5.98 -8.15
C ALA A 239 -14.91 -7.24 -8.12
N LEU A 240 -15.10 -8.10 -7.12
CA LEU A 240 -14.37 -9.35 -6.93
C LEU A 240 -15.09 -10.57 -7.52
N GLY A 241 -16.32 -10.41 -8.03
CA GLY A 241 -17.12 -11.50 -8.58
C GLY A 241 -17.58 -12.53 -7.53
N ILE A 242 -17.83 -12.09 -6.29
CA ILE A 242 -18.27 -12.93 -5.18
C ILE A 242 -19.80 -12.88 -5.08
N GLY A 243 -20.45 -14.03 -5.22
CA GLY A 243 -21.90 -14.14 -5.05
C GLY A 243 -22.33 -13.95 -3.60
N HIS A 244 -23.50 -13.37 -3.38
CA HIS A 244 -24.07 -13.15 -2.05
C HIS A 244 -25.61 -13.24 -2.08
N THR A 245 -26.22 -13.40 -0.92
CA THR A 245 -27.66 -13.39 -0.73
C THR A 245 -28.00 -12.74 0.60
N ASP A 246 -28.96 -11.82 0.56
CA ASP A 246 -29.45 -11.13 1.74
C ASP A 246 -30.06 -12.07 2.77
N VAL A 247 -29.62 -11.92 4.00
CA VAL A 247 -30.23 -12.54 5.17
C VAL A 247 -31.35 -11.63 5.68
N ALA A 248 -32.59 -12.06 5.51
CA ALA A 248 -33.75 -11.28 5.94
C ALA A 248 -33.84 -11.10 7.47
N ASP A 249 -33.39 -12.11 8.23
CA ASP A 249 -33.31 -12.08 9.69
C ASP A 249 -32.01 -12.74 10.14
N ASN A 250 -31.09 -11.96 10.72
CA ASN A 250 -29.79 -12.44 11.18
C ASN A 250 -29.93 -13.59 12.19
N TRP A 251 -31.02 -13.66 12.95
CA TRP A 251 -31.25 -14.74 13.92
C TRP A 251 -31.39 -16.12 13.26
N SER A 252 -31.81 -16.17 11.99
CA SER A 252 -31.81 -17.40 11.20
C SER A 252 -30.42 -18.01 11.03
N LEU A 253 -29.35 -17.20 11.11
CA LEU A 253 -27.97 -17.66 11.02
C LEU A 253 -27.56 -18.50 12.25
N ILE A 254 -28.08 -18.18 13.44
CA ILE A 254 -27.83 -18.99 14.64
C ILE A 254 -28.36 -20.40 14.45
N THR A 255 -29.56 -20.54 13.85
CA THR A 255 -30.13 -21.85 13.53
C THR A 255 -29.39 -22.52 12.37
N LYS A 256 -29.05 -21.78 11.31
CA LYS A 256 -28.33 -22.30 10.12
C LYS A 256 -26.98 -22.90 10.49
N TYR A 257 -26.24 -22.24 11.39
CA TYR A 257 -24.89 -22.62 11.81
C TYR A 257 -24.85 -23.28 13.20
N ALA A 258 -25.98 -23.74 13.72
CA ALA A 258 -26.07 -24.29 15.08
C ALA A 258 -25.08 -25.42 15.36
N SER A 259 -24.75 -26.26 14.37
CA SER A 259 -23.78 -27.35 14.50
C SER A 259 -22.33 -26.88 14.69
N GLU A 260 -22.04 -25.62 14.40
CA GLU A 260 -20.71 -25.02 14.56
C GLU A 260 -20.59 -24.22 15.87
N ILE A 261 -21.71 -23.98 16.57
CA ILE A 261 -21.78 -23.19 17.80
C ILE A 261 -21.83 -24.12 19.01
N SER A 262 -20.76 -24.18 19.80
CA SER A 262 -20.70 -24.95 21.04
C SER A 262 -21.49 -24.32 22.19
N GLY A 263 -21.75 -23.01 22.13
CA GLY A 263 -22.41 -22.26 23.21
C GLY A 263 -22.04 -20.78 23.21
N ILE A 264 -22.34 -20.09 24.30
CA ILE A 264 -22.12 -18.64 24.47
C ILE A 264 -21.09 -18.34 25.55
N VAL A 265 -20.31 -17.28 25.35
CA VAL A 265 -19.45 -16.67 26.37
C VAL A 265 -20.00 -15.30 26.70
N VAL A 266 -20.35 -15.06 27.97
CA VAL A 266 -20.97 -13.81 28.41
C VAL A 266 -19.88 -12.87 28.92
N TYR A 267 -19.87 -11.64 28.41
CA TYR A 267 -18.97 -10.59 28.89
C TYR A 267 -19.68 -9.67 29.90
N ASP A 268 -18.91 -8.87 30.63
CA ASP A 268 -19.39 -7.93 31.65
C ASP A 268 -19.43 -6.50 31.11
N ASP A 269 -20.62 -5.92 30.96
CA ASP A 269 -20.78 -4.51 30.57
C ASP A 269 -20.21 -3.54 31.62
N ALA A 270 -20.08 -3.95 32.90
CA ALA A 270 -19.49 -3.13 33.95
C ALA A 270 -17.95 -3.04 33.83
N VAL A 271 -17.33 -4.00 33.16
CA VAL A 271 -15.90 -4.00 32.80
C VAL A 271 -15.77 -4.31 31.31
N PRO A 272 -15.95 -3.32 30.43
CA PRO A 272 -16.10 -3.54 28.99
C PRO A 272 -14.97 -4.35 28.35
N ASP A 273 -13.74 -4.25 28.85
CA ASP A 273 -12.58 -5.03 28.39
C ASP A 273 -12.77 -6.54 28.43
N THR A 274 -13.69 -7.05 29.27
CA THR A 274 -14.06 -8.47 29.29
C THR A 274 -14.61 -8.96 27.95
N ILE A 275 -15.12 -8.10 27.06
CA ILE A 275 -15.54 -8.48 25.70
C ILE A 275 -14.37 -9.04 24.87
N ASN A 276 -13.17 -8.49 25.05
CA ASN A 276 -11.97 -8.92 24.34
C ASN A 276 -11.52 -10.29 24.86
N LEU A 277 -11.59 -10.51 26.18
CA LEU A 277 -11.34 -11.82 26.78
C LEU A 277 -12.41 -12.85 26.36
N ALA A 278 -13.69 -12.48 26.40
CA ALA A 278 -14.80 -13.31 25.96
C ALA A 278 -14.65 -13.76 24.50
N THR A 279 -14.22 -12.85 23.62
CA THR A 279 -13.98 -13.16 22.20
C THR A 279 -12.89 -14.23 22.04
N LEU A 280 -11.77 -14.11 22.78
CA LEU A 280 -10.70 -15.11 22.75
C LEU A 280 -11.16 -16.47 23.32
N ILE A 281 -11.91 -16.47 24.43
CA ILE A 281 -12.45 -17.69 25.03
C ILE A 281 -13.44 -18.36 24.07
N ALA A 282 -14.32 -17.59 23.45
CA ALA A 282 -15.29 -18.07 22.46
C ALA A 282 -14.58 -18.70 21.24
N SER A 283 -13.56 -18.03 20.69
CA SER A 283 -12.78 -18.53 19.55
C SER A 283 -12.24 -19.94 19.78
N ARG A 284 -11.67 -20.15 20.97
CA ARG A 284 -11.06 -21.42 21.38
C ARG A 284 -12.04 -22.50 21.79
N SER A 285 -13.24 -22.14 22.23
CA SER A 285 -14.28 -23.07 22.66
C SER A 285 -15.30 -23.38 21.56
N ASN A 286 -15.11 -22.82 20.35
CA ASN A 286 -16.11 -22.78 19.28
C ASN A 286 -17.45 -22.16 19.75
N GLY A 287 -17.39 -21.21 20.67
CA GLY A 287 -18.55 -20.44 21.13
C GLY A 287 -18.76 -19.17 20.33
N ILE A 288 -19.79 -18.40 20.69
CA ILE A 288 -20.01 -17.02 20.25
C ILE A 288 -20.14 -16.10 21.47
N VAL A 289 -19.89 -14.81 21.31
CA VAL A 289 -19.97 -13.86 22.43
C VAL A 289 -21.41 -13.37 22.58
N ALA A 290 -21.92 -13.35 23.81
CA ALA A 290 -23.26 -12.88 24.12
C ALA A 290 -23.21 -11.67 25.07
N PRO A 291 -23.90 -10.57 24.75
CA PRO A 291 -24.18 -9.51 25.73
C PRO A 291 -25.19 -10.01 26.76
N ALA A 292 -25.17 -9.42 27.97
CA ALA A 292 -26.05 -9.83 29.06
C ALA A 292 -27.54 -9.77 28.68
N SER A 293 -27.92 -8.78 27.86
CA SER A 293 -29.27 -8.56 27.33
C SER A 293 -29.80 -9.72 26.47
N LEU A 294 -28.92 -10.50 25.82
CA LEU A 294 -29.30 -11.58 24.91
C LEU A 294 -29.18 -12.98 25.52
N VAL A 295 -28.63 -13.13 26.73
CA VAL A 295 -28.42 -14.43 27.38
C VAL A 295 -29.71 -15.23 27.49
N THR A 296 -30.81 -14.63 27.97
CA THR A 296 -32.09 -15.34 28.09
C THR A 296 -32.62 -15.80 26.73
N LYS A 297 -32.48 -14.97 25.68
CA LYS A 297 -32.90 -15.33 24.32
C LYS A 297 -32.10 -16.51 23.78
N LEU A 298 -30.78 -16.49 23.95
CA LEU A 298 -29.85 -17.51 23.43
C LEU A 298 -29.93 -18.85 24.19
N THR A 299 -30.22 -18.81 25.49
CA THR A 299 -30.32 -20.01 26.35
C THR A 299 -31.71 -20.66 26.33
N SER A 300 -32.73 -19.95 25.83
CA SER A 300 -34.09 -20.47 25.67
C SER A 300 -34.32 -21.09 24.29
N ALA A 301 -35.42 -21.84 24.14
CA ALA A 301 -35.87 -22.28 22.82
C ALA A 301 -36.12 -21.05 21.91
N PRO A 302 -35.77 -21.11 20.60
CA PRO A 302 -35.35 -22.30 19.86
C PRO A 302 -33.84 -22.58 19.87
N TYR A 303 -32.99 -21.73 20.46
CA TYR A 303 -31.54 -21.84 20.34
C TYR A 303 -30.91 -22.77 21.38
N SER A 304 -31.35 -22.69 22.64
CA SER A 304 -30.91 -23.57 23.75
C SER A 304 -29.39 -23.70 23.87
N LEU A 305 -28.65 -22.63 23.60
CA LEU A 305 -27.18 -22.63 23.65
C LEU A 305 -26.69 -22.68 25.11
N PRO A 306 -25.73 -23.56 25.45
CA PRO A 306 -25.17 -23.58 26.79
C PRO A 306 -24.27 -22.37 27.04
N ILE A 307 -24.18 -21.93 28.30
CA ILE A 307 -23.18 -20.95 28.73
C ILE A 307 -21.86 -21.69 28.92
N LEU A 308 -20.86 -21.35 28.11
CA LEU A 308 -19.50 -21.91 28.18
C LEU A 308 -18.67 -21.22 29.24
N ASP A 309 -18.84 -19.90 29.38
CA ASP A 309 -18.21 -19.07 30.40
C ASP A 309 -19.04 -17.79 30.61
N ASP A 310 -18.97 -17.21 31.82
CA ASP A 310 -19.73 -16.01 32.20
C ASP A 310 -18.85 -15.10 33.06
N LEU A 311 -18.28 -14.07 32.43
CA LEU A 311 -17.25 -13.22 33.04
C LEU A 311 -17.83 -12.11 33.95
N ARG A 312 -19.15 -12.07 34.14
CA ARG A 312 -19.82 -11.02 34.92
C ARG A 312 -19.41 -11.08 36.39
N GLY A 313 -18.83 -9.98 36.86
CA GLY A 313 -18.35 -9.84 38.24
C GLY A 313 -17.02 -10.53 38.52
N ASP A 314 -16.35 -11.12 37.53
CA ASP A 314 -15.06 -11.80 37.71
C ASP A 314 -13.88 -10.84 37.84
N PHE A 315 -14.01 -9.64 37.25
CA PHE A 315 -12.96 -8.65 37.19
C PHE A 315 -13.44 -7.31 37.74
N SER A 316 -12.50 -6.55 38.32
CA SER A 316 -12.76 -5.20 38.84
C SER A 316 -12.13 -4.09 38.01
N SER A 317 -11.30 -4.43 37.02
CA SER A 317 -10.60 -3.46 36.18
C SER A 317 -10.10 -4.07 34.88
N LYS A 318 -9.94 -3.20 33.88
CA LYS A 318 -9.24 -3.47 32.61
C LYS A 318 -7.91 -4.21 32.77
N LEU A 319 -7.05 -3.71 33.66
CA LEU A 319 -5.72 -4.30 33.87
C LEU A 319 -5.82 -5.75 34.39
N ALA A 320 -6.78 -6.04 35.27
CA ALA A 320 -7.00 -7.40 35.76
C ALA A 320 -7.44 -8.37 34.64
N VAL A 321 -8.27 -7.90 33.70
CA VAL A 321 -8.70 -8.67 32.53
C VAL A 321 -7.51 -9.06 31.65
N TYR A 322 -6.69 -8.08 31.24
CA TYR A 322 -5.57 -8.36 30.35
C TYR A 322 -4.43 -9.10 31.05
N GLN A 323 -4.21 -8.88 32.35
CA GLN A 323 -3.26 -9.69 33.12
C GLN A 323 -3.69 -11.16 33.18
N TYR A 324 -5.00 -11.41 33.34
CA TYR A 324 -5.55 -12.76 33.29
C TYR A 324 -5.40 -13.38 31.90
N MET A 325 -5.66 -12.61 30.83
CA MET A 325 -5.40 -13.05 29.45
C MET A 325 -3.94 -13.46 29.25
N TYR A 326 -2.99 -12.62 29.69
CA TYR A 326 -1.57 -12.89 29.58
C TYR A 326 -1.18 -14.19 30.29
N ASN A 327 -1.61 -14.34 31.55
CA ASN A 327 -1.21 -15.48 32.38
C ASN A 327 -1.80 -16.81 31.90
N ASN A 328 -3.02 -16.81 31.34
CA ASN A 328 -3.77 -18.04 31.06
C ASN A 328 -3.84 -18.39 29.57
N TYR A 329 -3.72 -17.42 28.66
CA TYR A 329 -3.94 -17.62 27.23
C TYR A 329 -2.77 -17.24 26.33
N TRP A 330 -1.90 -16.29 26.72
CA TRP A 330 -0.82 -15.83 25.83
C TRP A 330 0.10 -16.96 25.36
N SER A 331 0.44 -17.91 26.24
CA SER A 331 1.26 -19.07 25.89
C SER A 331 0.58 -20.08 24.95
N LEU A 332 -0.73 -19.93 24.71
CA LEU A 332 -1.56 -20.87 23.97
C LEU A 332 -2.01 -20.32 22.60
N VAL A 333 -1.70 -19.06 22.29
CA VAL A 333 -2.11 -18.39 21.04
C VAL A 333 -0.89 -18.09 20.15
N THR A 334 -1.14 -17.62 18.93
CA THR A 334 -0.07 -17.13 18.05
C THR A 334 0.59 -15.89 18.65
N HIS A 335 1.90 -15.76 18.46
CA HIS A 335 2.66 -14.55 18.81
C HIS A 335 2.98 -13.69 17.58
N LYS A 336 2.63 -14.15 16.37
CA LYS A 336 2.84 -13.38 15.13
C LYS A 336 1.97 -12.12 15.10
N MET A 337 0.81 -12.16 15.73
CA MET A 337 -0.18 -11.10 15.70
C MET A 337 -0.85 -10.91 17.06
N ILE A 338 -1.06 -9.64 17.42
CA ILE A 338 -1.96 -9.21 18.48
C ILE A 338 -3.04 -8.33 17.86
N ILE A 339 -4.26 -8.41 18.38
CA ILE A 339 -5.36 -7.51 18.03
C ILE A 339 -5.45 -6.38 19.06
N GLY A 340 -5.31 -5.15 18.61
CA GLY A 340 -5.59 -3.93 19.37
C GLY A 340 -7.01 -3.44 19.12
N LEU A 341 -7.94 -3.72 20.02
CA LEU A 341 -9.35 -3.39 19.78
C LEU A 341 -10.01 -2.76 20.99
N ASN A 342 -10.49 -1.52 20.81
CA ASN A 342 -11.26 -0.81 21.82
C ASN A 342 -12.51 -1.63 22.21
N PRO A 343 -12.75 -1.92 23.51
CA PRO A 343 -13.90 -2.72 23.93
C PRO A 343 -15.28 -2.11 23.61
N THR A 344 -15.33 -0.83 23.24
CA THR A 344 -16.56 -0.19 22.75
C THR A 344 -16.91 -0.59 21.31
N ILE A 345 -15.93 -1.04 20.51
CA ILE A 345 -16.15 -1.47 19.12
C ILE A 345 -16.71 -2.90 19.14
N LYS A 346 -18.03 -3.04 18.98
CA LYS A 346 -18.71 -4.35 19.07
C LYS A 346 -18.55 -5.22 17.80
N GLY A 347 -18.41 -4.61 16.63
CA GLY A 347 -18.29 -5.27 15.31
C GLY A 347 -16.88 -5.25 14.70
N PHE A 348 -16.82 -5.11 13.38
CA PHE A 348 -15.60 -4.93 12.57
C PHE A 348 -14.56 -6.04 12.79
N LEU A 349 -13.30 -5.68 13.06
CA LEU A 349 -12.11 -6.55 13.21
C LEU A 349 -12.31 -7.72 14.19
N ARG A 350 -13.33 -7.65 15.05
CA ARG A 350 -13.67 -8.73 15.98
C ARG A 350 -13.97 -10.05 15.25
N ASP A 351 -14.45 -10.03 14.00
CA ASP A 351 -14.64 -11.26 13.21
C ASP A 351 -13.29 -11.95 12.92
N TYR A 352 -12.28 -11.18 12.54
CA TYR A 352 -10.93 -11.63 12.26
C TYR A 352 -10.22 -12.09 13.53
N ALA A 353 -10.39 -11.35 14.62
CA ALA A 353 -9.89 -11.73 15.94
C ALA A 353 -10.48 -13.08 16.40
N MET A 354 -11.79 -13.23 16.24
CA MET A 354 -12.52 -14.46 16.54
C MET A 354 -12.08 -15.63 15.66
N ALA A 355 -11.87 -15.40 14.36
CA ALA A 355 -11.47 -16.45 13.43
C ALA A 355 -10.02 -16.92 13.64
N THR A 356 -9.11 -15.99 13.97
CA THR A 356 -7.68 -16.29 14.13
C THR A 356 -7.31 -16.78 15.53
N GLY A 357 -8.15 -16.52 16.54
CA GLY A 357 -7.87 -16.87 17.93
C GLY A 357 -6.65 -16.15 18.51
N ALA A 358 -6.35 -14.95 17.99
CA ALA A 358 -5.27 -14.10 18.46
C ALA A 358 -5.60 -13.45 19.82
N ALA A 359 -4.57 -13.03 20.56
CA ALA A 359 -4.78 -12.22 21.76
C ALA A 359 -5.39 -10.86 21.39
N ILE A 360 -6.34 -10.39 22.20
CA ILE A 360 -7.08 -9.14 21.95
C ILE A 360 -6.89 -8.23 23.16
N ILE A 361 -6.20 -7.10 22.99
CA ILE A 361 -5.86 -6.18 24.07
C ILE A 361 -6.22 -4.74 23.70
N TRP A 362 -6.33 -3.87 24.71
CA TRP A 362 -6.50 -2.43 24.51
C TRP A 362 -5.69 -1.64 25.55
N LEU A 363 -4.39 -1.93 25.68
CA LEU A 363 -3.55 -1.33 26.73
C LEU A 363 -3.00 0.03 26.28
N ASP A 364 -3.08 1.03 27.16
CA ASP A 364 -2.60 2.39 26.92
C ASP A 364 -1.13 2.53 27.38
N PRO A 365 -0.18 2.78 26.47
CA PRO A 365 1.22 2.92 26.85
C PRO A 365 1.52 4.18 27.68
N SER A 366 0.60 5.16 27.72
CA SER A 366 0.73 6.34 28.60
C SER A 366 0.43 6.04 30.07
N VAL A 367 -0.26 4.93 30.36
CA VAL A 367 -0.59 4.47 31.72
C VAL A 367 0.49 3.48 32.19
N PRO A 368 1.32 3.79 33.21
CA PRO A 368 2.52 2.99 33.54
C PRO A 368 2.27 1.49 33.79
N ALA A 369 1.18 1.16 34.48
CA ALA A 369 0.83 -0.24 34.77
C ALA A 369 0.38 -1.00 33.52
N GLU A 370 -0.37 -0.35 32.63
CA GLU A 370 -0.79 -0.94 31.35
C GLU A 370 0.40 -1.08 30.38
N ASN A 371 1.27 -0.07 30.33
CA ASN A 371 2.50 -0.12 29.53
C ASN A 371 3.41 -1.29 29.95
N THR A 372 3.58 -1.53 31.25
CA THR A 372 4.37 -2.66 31.76
C THR A 372 3.83 -4.00 31.25
N LEU A 373 2.50 -4.16 31.26
CA LEU A 373 1.87 -5.37 30.73
C LEU A 373 1.96 -5.44 29.20
N LEU A 374 1.77 -4.33 28.50
CA LEU A 374 1.92 -4.23 27.04
C LEU A 374 3.32 -4.66 26.60
N GLN A 375 4.36 -4.19 27.29
CA GLN A 375 5.75 -4.58 27.03
C GLN A 375 5.98 -6.10 27.20
N SER A 376 5.25 -6.74 28.10
CA SER A 376 5.29 -8.20 28.28
C SER A 376 4.71 -8.93 27.07
N PHE A 377 3.63 -8.42 26.47
CA PHE A 377 3.09 -8.93 25.21
C PHE A 377 4.05 -8.68 24.04
N LEU A 378 4.50 -7.43 23.84
CA LEU A 378 5.36 -7.03 22.72
C LEU A 378 6.70 -7.77 22.72
N SER A 379 7.32 -7.95 23.88
CA SER A 379 8.57 -8.72 24.00
C SER A 379 8.43 -10.20 23.66
N GLY A 380 7.20 -10.75 23.68
CA GLY A 380 6.91 -12.12 23.26
C GLY A 380 6.68 -12.27 21.75
N MET A 381 6.60 -11.17 20.99
CA MET A 381 6.36 -11.19 19.54
C MET A 381 7.66 -11.39 18.74
N PRO A 382 7.59 -11.89 17.49
CA PRO A 382 8.77 -12.02 16.65
C PRO A 382 9.25 -10.65 16.18
N ASN A 383 10.49 -10.29 16.53
CA ASN A 383 11.09 -9.01 16.14
C ASN A 383 11.20 -8.90 14.61
N GLY A 384 10.82 -7.76 14.05
CA GLY A 384 10.89 -7.46 12.61
C GLY A 384 9.74 -8.01 11.75
N SER A 385 8.90 -8.89 12.30
CA SER A 385 7.75 -9.48 11.58
C SER A 385 6.46 -9.57 12.40
N GLY A 386 6.50 -9.23 13.68
CA GLY A 386 5.32 -9.16 14.55
C GLY A 386 4.41 -8.01 14.14
N VAL A 387 3.10 -8.26 14.20
CA VAL A 387 2.06 -7.31 13.81
C VAL A 387 1.11 -7.03 14.97
N TYR A 388 0.86 -5.75 15.22
CA TYR A 388 -0.22 -5.25 16.06
C TYR A 388 -1.35 -4.76 15.13
N MET A 389 -2.39 -5.57 14.98
CA MET A 389 -3.48 -5.31 14.05
C MET A 389 -4.67 -4.66 14.76
N GLY A 390 -5.27 -3.63 14.20
CA GLY A 390 -6.23 -2.75 14.89
C GLY A 390 -5.62 -1.41 15.23
N TRP A 391 -5.96 -0.81 16.37
CA TRP A 391 -5.56 0.56 16.70
C TRP A 391 -5.08 0.76 18.14
N TRP A 392 -4.76 2.00 18.49
CA TRP A 392 -4.21 2.39 19.79
C TRP A 392 -5.11 3.41 20.49
N PRO A 393 -5.07 3.48 21.84
CA PRO A 393 -5.68 4.58 22.59
C PRO A 393 -5.13 5.95 22.18
N ASP A 394 -3.84 6.01 21.82
CA ASP A 394 -3.18 7.16 21.23
C ASP A 394 -2.22 6.66 20.12
N GLU A 395 -2.35 7.21 18.92
CA GLU A 395 -1.56 6.78 17.75
C GLU A 395 -0.06 6.93 17.99
N ALA A 396 0.38 8.13 18.38
CA ALA A 396 1.80 8.46 18.40
C ALA A 396 2.54 7.63 19.44
N ILE A 397 1.98 7.53 20.64
CA ILE A 397 2.56 6.77 21.75
C ILE A 397 2.47 5.27 21.44
N GLY A 398 1.36 4.79 20.88
CA GLY A 398 1.14 3.38 20.53
C GLY A 398 2.11 2.87 19.47
N VAL A 399 2.18 3.55 18.32
CA VAL A 399 3.10 3.19 17.23
C VAL A 399 4.55 3.28 17.68
N GLN A 400 4.90 4.29 18.47
CA GLN A 400 6.24 4.40 19.06
C GLN A 400 6.57 3.20 19.96
N ALA A 401 5.63 2.81 20.84
CA ALA A 401 5.82 1.68 21.76
C ALA A 401 6.02 0.36 20.99
N ALA A 402 5.21 0.08 19.98
CA ALA A 402 5.38 -1.12 19.15
C ALA A 402 6.70 -1.12 18.37
N SER A 403 7.06 0.02 17.77
CA SER A 403 8.30 0.18 16.99
C SER A 403 9.56 -0.10 17.82
N ALA A 404 9.56 0.27 19.11
CA ALA A 404 10.67 0.00 20.02
C ALA A 404 10.97 -1.50 20.22
N TYR A 405 9.97 -2.36 19.99
CA TYR A 405 10.07 -3.83 20.05
C TYR A 405 10.18 -4.48 18.66
N GLY A 406 10.33 -3.69 17.59
CA GLY A 406 10.35 -4.21 16.22
C GLY A 406 9.02 -4.83 15.78
N VAL A 407 7.92 -4.33 16.32
CA VAL A 407 6.55 -4.69 15.95
C VAL A 407 5.95 -3.54 15.14
N SER A 408 5.24 -3.87 14.06
CA SER A 408 4.55 -2.89 13.22
C SER A 408 3.04 -2.91 13.48
N THR A 409 2.38 -1.78 13.28
CA THR A 409 0.92 -1.63 13.38
C THR A 409 0.27 -1.81 12.01
N VAL A 410 -0.88 -2.45 11.96
CA VAL A 410 -1.75 -2.50 10.77
C VAL A 410 -3.10 -1.97 11.18
N ALA A 411 -3.43 -0.74 10.78
CA ALA A 411 -4.71 -0.11 11.11
C ALA A 411 -5.85 -0.87 10.43
N SER A 412 -6.79 -1.36 11.22
CA SER A 412 -7.87 -2.22 10.73
C SER A 412 -9.02 -2.38 11.74
N ASP A 413 -9.09 -1.58 12.80
CA ASP A 413 -10.08 -1.73 13.87
C ASP A 413 -11.53 -1.50 13.39
N PHE A 414 -11.68 -0.78 12.28
CA PHE A 414 -12.95 -0.59 11.56
C PHE A 414 -13.06 -1.39 10.25
N SER A 415 -12.18 -2.38 10.01
CA SER A 415 -12.34 -3.27 8.85
C SER A 415 -13.49 -4.26 9.08
N SER A 416 -14.43 -4.35 8.15
CA SER A 416 -15.66 -5.13 8.31
C SER A 416 -15.53 -6.59 7.89
N ASN A 417 -14.75 -6.90 6.85
CA ASN A 417 -14.84 -8.16 6.10
C ASN A 417 -13.50 -8.84 5.79
N LEU A 418 -12.46 -8.63 6.60
CA LEU A 418 -11.13 -9.22 6.35
C LEU A 418 -11.12 -10.75 6.30
N THR A 419 -12.00 -11.44 7.04
CA THR A 419 -12.12 -12.90 6.95
C THR A 419 -12.55 -13.38 5.57
N VAL A 420 -13.32 -12.58 4.83
CA VAL A 420 -13.72 -12.84 3.43
C VAL A 420 -12.60 -12.43 2.48
N PHE A 421 -12.11 -11.19 2.61
CA PHE A 421 -11.12 -10.65 1.66
C PHE A 421 -9.78 -11.39 1.71
N SER A 422 -9.34 -11.86 2.88
CA SER A 422 -8.10 -12.63 3.02
C SER A 422 -8.16 -14.01 2.33
N GLY A 423 -9.37 -14.55 2.13
CA GLY A 423 -9.58 -15.80 1.42
C GLY A 423 -9.57 -15.68 -0.12
N THR A 424 -9.54 -14.46 -0.66
CA THR A 424 -9.56 -14.23 -2.11
C THR A 424 -8.25 -14.66 -2.78
N SER A 425 -8.23 -14.72 -4.12
CA SER A 425 -7.04 -15.14 -4.87
C SER A 425 -5.83 -14.25 -4.55
N ARG A 426 -4.69 -14.91 -4.27
CA ARG A 426 -3.39 -14.27 -4.03
C ARG A 426 -2.61 -13.91 -5.30
N THR A 427 -3.16 -14.21 -6.48
CA THR A 427 -2.56 -13.79 -7.75
C THR A 427 -2.75 -12.28 -7.94
N VAL A 428 -1.64 -11.54 -7.97
CA VAL A 428 -1.62 -10.11 -8.26
C VAL A 428 -0.96 -9.88 -9.61
N ASN A 429 -1.74 -9.39 -10.58
CA ASN A 429 -1.24 -9.06 -11.92
C ASN A 429 -0.69 -7.64 -11.95
N VAL A 430 0.55 -7.46 -11.47
CA VAL A 430 1.21 -6.15 -11.40
C VAL A 430 1.29 -5.50 -12.77
N LYS A 431 0.83 -4.24 -12.88
CA LYS A 431 0.98 -3.47 -14.11
C LYS A 431 2.42 -2.99 -14.30
N PRO A 432 2.94 -2.99 -15.54
CA PRO A 432 4.27 -2.48 -15.82
C PRO A 432 4.33 -0.96 -15.63
N ILE A 433 5.51 -0.47 -15.30
CA ILE A 433 5.80 0.96 -15.22
C ILE A 433 5.79 1.53 -16.66
N PRO A 434 5.06 2.63 -16.92
CA PRO A 434 5.12 3.33 -18.20
C PRO A 434 6.53 3.85 -18.52
N ASN A 435 6.81 4.12 -19.80
CA ASN A 435 8.09 4.67 -20.20
C ASN A 435 8.32 6.06 -19.59
N LYS A 436 9.50 6.25 -18.99
CA LYS A 436 9.95 7.55 -18.49
C LYS A 436 10.17 8.54 -19.64
N PRO A 437 9.72 9.82 -19.53
CA PRO A 437 10.10 10.85 -20.48
C PRO A 437 11.60 11.22 -20.35
N PRO A 438 12.21 11.88 -21.34
CA PRO A 438 13.57 12.40 -21.21
C PRO A 438 13.68 13.40 -20.06
N LEU A 439 14.78 13.31 -19.29
CA LEU A 439 15.09 14.31 -18.27
C LEU A 439 15.42 15.66 -18.94
N GLN A 440 14.77 16.72 -18.46
CA GLN A 440 14.97 18.09 -18.92
C GLN A 440 15.06 19.02 -17.72
N ASN A 441 15.53 20.24 -17.93
CA ASN A 441 15.43 21.30 -16.92
C ASN A 441 13.97 21.78 -16.84
N LYS A 442 13.16 21.05 -16.09
CA LYS A 442 11.74 21.30 -15.83
C LYS A 442 11.43 21.13 -14.34
N ILE A 443 10.26 21.62 -13.92
CA ILE A 443 9.70 21.38 -12.59
C ILE A 443 8.80 20.15 -12.70
N TYR A 444 9.26 19.03 -12.18
CA TYR A 444 8.49 17.79 -12.13
C TYR A 444 7.65 17.76 -10.84
N VAL A 445 6.34 17.61 -10.98
CA VAL A 445 5.40 17.54 -9.87
C VAL A 445 4.81 16.14 -9.79
N SER A 446 4.89 15.51 -8.62
CA SER A 446 4.25 14.23 -8.30
C SER A 446 3.19 14.44 -7.24
N LEU A 447 1.95 14.07 -7.56
CA LEU A 447 0.80 14.16 -6.65
C LEU A 447 0.56 12.79 -6.01
N ILE A 448 0.30 12.76 -4.71
CA ILE A 448 0.11 11.55 -3.91
C ILE A 448 -1.14 11.70 -3.02
N LEU A 449 -1.93 10.64 -2.93
CA LEU A 449 -3.02 10.50 -1.96
C LEU A 449 -2.61 9.53 -0.84
N SER A 450 -2.75 9.97 0.42
CA SER A 450 -2.25 9.29 1.63
C SER A 450 -3.17 8.19 2.18
N ASP A 451 -2.85 7.75 3.41
CA ASP A 451 -3.60 6.84 4.30
C ASP A 451 -3.72 5.38 3.83
N GLY A 452 -3.04 5.01 2.75
CA GLY A 452 -3.12 3.67 2.19
C GLY A 452 -2.58 2.53 3.05
N ASP A 453 -1.80 2.82 4.11
CA ASP A 453 -1.39 1.82 5.09
C ASP A 453 -2.58 1.27 5.90
N ASN A 454 -3.66 2.05 6.01
CA ASN A 454 -4.85 1.73 6.75
C ASN A 454 -5.79 0.80 5.96
N LEU A 455 -5.93 -0.45 6.43
CA LEU A 455 -6.76 -1.45 5.76
C LEU A 455 -8.25 -1.11 5.80
N GLN A 456 -8.75 -0.39 6.82
CA GLN A 456 -10.15 0.04 6.81
C GLN A 456 -10.39 1.18 5.82
N TYR A 457 -9.39 2.05 5.60
CA TYR A 457 -9.46 3.02 4.51
C TYR A 457 -9.49 2.31 3.16
N MET A 458 -8.63 1.31 2.95
CA MET A 458 -8.59 0.51 1.72
C MET A 458 -9.90 -0.25 1.47
N GLU A 459 -10.52 -0.77 2.53
CA GLU A 459 -11.82 -1.46 2.47
C GLU A 459 -12.97 -0.49 2.19
N HIS A 460 -12.93 0.73 2.72
CA HIS A 460 -14.07 1.64 2.67
C HIS A 460 -13.78 2.85 1.77
N ARG A 461 -13.40 3.98 2.38
CA ARG A 461 -13.26 5.29 1.74
C ARG A 461 -12.44 5.29 0.45
N PHE A 462 -11.36 4.50 0.38
CA PHE A 462 -10.51 4.40 -0.81
C PHE A 462 -11.32 4.03 -2.05
N LYS A 463 -12.29 3.11 -1.94
CA LYS A 463 -13.09 2.64 -3.07
C LYS A 463 -13.88 3.77 -3.72
N LYS A 464 -14.47 4.65 -2.91
CA LYS A 464 -15.21 5.83 -3.37
C LYS A 464 -14.32 6.79 -4.16
N LEU A 465 -13.08 6.98 -3.72
CA LEU A 465 -12.09 7.83 -4.41
C LEU A 465 -11.59 7.15 -5.69
N TRP A 466 -11.32 5.85 -5.64
CA TRP A 466 -10.91 5.04 -6.80
C TRP A 466 -12.00 4.98 -7.89
N ASP A 467 -13.27 4.97 -7.52
CA ASP A 467 -14.38 4.93 -8.49
C ASP A 467 -14.77 6.31 -9.05
N SER A 468 -14.02 7.36 -8.72
CA SER A 468 -14.26 8.70 -9.29
C SER A 468 -14.34 8.63 -10.82
N SER A 469 -15.40 9.20 -11.40
CA SER A 469 -15.69 9.08 -12.84
C SER A 469 -14.62 9.71 -13.75
N ASN A 470 -13.87 10.66 -13.23
CA ASN A 470 -12.74 11.32 -13.87
C ASN A 470 -11.39 10.66 -13.55
N ARG A 471 -11.34 9.55 -12.80
CA ARG A 471 -10.07 8.86 -12.48
C ARG A 471 -9.33 8.51 -13.77
N GLY A 472 -8.02 8.79 -13.75
CA GLY A 472 -7.09 8.50 -14.83
C GLY A 472 -6.87 9.66 -15.80
N THR A 473 -7.51 10.81 -15.61
CA THR A 473 -7.23 12.01 -16.42
C THR A 473 -5.92 12.69 -16.06
N VAL A 474 -5.42 12.50 -14.83
CA VAL A 474 -4.14 13.08 -14.36
C VAL A 474 -3.28 12.06 -13.62
N PRO A 475 -1.94 12.15 -13.70
CA PRO A 475 -1.04 11.29 -12.94
C PRO A 475 -1.26 11.41 -11.43
N LEU A 476 -1.52 10.28 -10.75
CA LEU A 476 -1.71 10.25 -9.30
C LEU A 476 -1.07 8.99 -8.68
N GLY A 477 -0.34 9.22 -7.59
CA GLY A 477 0.12 8.18 -6.68
C GLY A 477 -0.94 7.86 -5.64
N TRP A 478 -1.30 6.58 -5.53
CA TRP A 478 -2.21 6.08 -4.52
C TRP A 478 -1.40 5.28 -3.50
N THR A 479 -1.33 5.74 -2.26
CA THR A 479 -0.77 4.88 -1.22
C THR A 479 -1.70 3.68 -1.01
N VAL A 480 -1.11 2.50 -0.79
CA VAL A 480 -1.78 1.25 -0.43
C VAL A 480 -0.92 0.45 0.55
N SER A 481 -1.50 -0.50 1.26
CA SER A 481 -0.80 -1.29 2.26
C SER A 481 -0.18 -2.53 1.61
N PRO A 482 1.14 -2.77 1.74
CA PRO A 482 1.72 -4.03 1.27
C PRO A 482 1.09 -5.26 1.96
N ALA A 483 0.59 -5.11 3.19
CA ALA A 483 -0.13 -6.16 3.92
C ALA A 483 -1.40 -6.65 3.20
N MET A 484 -1.92 -5.91 2.20
CA MET A 484 -3.03 -6.37 1.36
C MET A 484 -2.74 -7.69 0.65
N LEU A 485 -1.47 -8.04 0.40
CA LEU A 485 -1.09 -9.37 -0.12
C LEU A 485 -1.60 -10.51 0.77
N ASP A 486 -1.78 -10.26 2.07
CA ASP A 486 -2.32 -11.23 3.00
C ASP A 486 -3.76 -10.92 3.43
N ALA A 487 -4.08 -9.66 3.71
CA ALA A 487 -5.36 -9.28 4.28
C ALA A 487 -6.49 -9.20 3.24
N MET A 488 -6.18 -8.83 1.99
CA MET A 488 -7.18 -8.55 0.96
C MET A 488 -6.60 -8.65 -0.47
N PRO A 489 -5.99 -9.80 -0.85
CA PRO A 489 -5.20 -9.90 -2.08
C PRO A 489 -6.01 -9.72 -3.37
N GLY A 490 -7.28 -10.15 -3.38
CA GLY A 490 -8.19 -9.93 -4.50
C GLY A 490 -8.46 -8.44 -4.74
N LEU A 491 -8.55 -7.65 -3.67
CA LEU A 491 -8.65 -6.19 -3.72
C LEU A 491 -7.39 -5.60 -4.39
N LEU A 492 -6.20 -5.99 -3.93
CA LEU A 492 -4.95 -5.52 -4.51
C LEU A 492 -4.82 -5.87 -6.00
N ASN A 493 -5.21 -7.09 -6.39
CA ASN A 493 -5.25 -7.48 -7.79
C ASN A 493 -6.26 -6.68 -8.60
N TYR A 494 -7.44 -6.37 -8.04
CA TYR A 494 -8.43 -5.51 -8.66
C TYR A 494 -7.86 -4.10 -8.91
N LEU A 495 -7.13 -3.52 -7.95
CA LEU A 495 -6.50 -2.21 -8.11
C LEU A 495 -5.49 -2.22 -9.27
N HIS A 496 -4.61 -3.22 -9.34
CA HIS A 496 -3.71 -3.36 -10.50
C HIS A 496 -4.46 -3.54 -11.81
N THR A 497 -5.47 -4.41 -11.84
CA THR A 497 -6.25 -4.72 -13.05
C THR A 497 -7.02 -3.49 -13.55
N SER A 498 -7.56 -2.68 -12.66
CA SER A 498 -8.37 -1.49 -12.96
C SER A 498 -7.59 -0.17 -13.02
N ALA A 499 -6.29 -0.16 -12.66
CA ALA A 499 -5.44 1.04 -12.74
C ALA A 499 -5.31 1.57 -14.19
N THR A 500 -5.43 2.86 -14.38
CA THR A 500 -5.18 3.50 -15.68
C THR A 500 -3.68 3.70 -15.91
N ALA A 501 -3.29 4.23 -17.08
CA ALA A 501 -1.89 4.60 -17.33
C ALA A 501 -1.38 5.69 -16.38
N ASN A 502 -2.28 6.49 -15.79
CA ASN A 502 -2.00 7.58 -14.89
C ASN A 502 -2.06 7.20 -13.40
N ASP A 503 -2.48 5.97 -13.08
CA ASP A 503 -2.49 5.48 -11.70
C ASP A 503 -1.19 4.72 -11.40
N VAL A 504 -0.58 5.03 -10.26
CA VAL A 504 0.47 4.19 -9.66
C VAL A 504 0.14 3.89 -8.22
N LEU A 505 0.26 2.63 -7.83
CA LEU A 505 0.18 2.21 -6.44
C LEU A 505 1.57 2.33 -5.81
N ILE A 506 1.64 2.96 -4.63
CA ILE A 506 2.86 3.08 -3.83
C ILE A 506 2.58 2.59 -2.42
N ALA A 507 3.60 2.19 -1.66
CA ALA A 507 3.39 1.77 -0.28
C ALA A 507 3.10 2.99 0.62
N GLY A 508 2.06 2.84 1.45
CA GLY A 508 1.81 3.73 2.57
C GLY A 508 2.86 3.59 3.69
N PRO A 509 2.81 4.48 4.69
CA PRO A 509 3.62 4.42 5.90
C PRO A 509 3.66 3.04 6.60
N SER A 510 4.80 2.45 6.95
CA SER A 510 6.18 2.80 6.58
C SER A 510 6.87 1.58 5.96
N GLY A 511 6.14 0.80 5.15
CA GLY A 511 6.54 -0.53 4.70
C GLY A 511 5.38 -1.51 4.82
N VAL A 512 5.66 -2.77 5.20
CA VAL A 512 4.60 -3.79 5.33
C VAL A 512 3.60 -3.50 6.46
N GLY A 513 3.95 -2.65 7.41
CA GLY A 513 3.06 -2.10 8.43
C GLY A 513 3.51 -0.70 8.86
N TYR A 514 2.60 0.03 9.51
CA TYR A 514 2.86 1.35 10.04
C TYR A 514 3.77 1.27 11.27
N THR A 515 4.87 2.00 11.22
CA THR A 515 5.89 2.03 12.27
C THR A 515 6.66 3.34 12.18
N TYR A 516 7.39 3.69 13.24
CA TYR A 516 8.38 4.77 13.27
C TYR A 516 9.78 4.16 13.20
N PRO A 517 10.38 4.00 12.00
CA PRO A 517 11.68 3.33 11.84
C PRO A 517 12.81 3.91 12.69
N ASN A 518 12.78 5.23 12.97
CA ASN A 518 13.77 5.88 13.83
C ASN A 518 13.70 5.41 15.30
N ASN A 519 12.58 4.83 15.72
CA ASN A 519 12.34 4.34 17.08
C ASN A 519 12.64 2.85 17.25
N TRP A 520 13.12 2.16 16.20
CA TRP A 520 13.55 0.77 16.31
C TRP A 520 14.84 0.72 17.13
N SER A 521 14.76 0.12 18.32
CA SER A 521 15.86 0.09 19.28
C SER A 521 17.02 -0.83 18.87
N ASN A 522 16.78 -1.73 17.91
CA ASN A 522 17.74 -2.73 17.46
C ASN A 522 17.84 -2.70 15.92
N GLN A 523 19.05 -2.49 15.41
CA GLN A 523 19.32 -2.37 13.98
C GLN A 523 18.99 -3.64 13.20
N SER A 524 19.31 -4.83 13.74
CA SER A 524 19.02 -6.10 13.06
C SER A 524 17.52 -6.37 12.94
N TYR A 525 16.71 -5.87 13.87
CA TYR A 525 15.26 -5.97 13.78
C TYR A 525 14.75 -5.06 12.66
N LEU A 526 15.27 -3.84 12.58
CA LEU A 526 14.95 -2.88 11.51
C LEU A 526 15.33 -3.44 10.14
N ASP A 527 16.54 -3.97 9.99
CA ASP A 527 17.01 -4.57 8.74
C ASP A 527 16.11 -5.74 8.30
N SER A 528 15.67 -6.58 9.26
CA SER A 528 14.74 -7.68 9.00
C SER A 528 13.36 -7.19 8.53
N PHE A 529 12.83 -6.14 9.16
CA PHE A 529 11.57 -5.52 8.76
C PHE A 529 11.65 -4.88 7.38
N VAL A 530 12.74 -4.21 7.07
CA VAL A 530 12.96 -3.58 5.75
C VAL A 530 13.07 -4.64 4.67
N ALA A 531 13.81 -5.74 4.92
CA ALA A 531 13.92 -6.85 3.97
C ALA A 531 12.55 -7.52 3.72
N LEU A 532 11.77 -7.74 4.78
CA LEU A 532 10.40 -8.23 4.68
C LEU A 532 9.51 -7.26 3.90
N SER A 533 9.61 -5.98 4.18
CA SER A 533 8.86 -4.94 3.47
C SER A 533 9.23 -4.92 1.99
N ASN A 534 10.51 -5.08 1.63
CA ASN A 534 10.94 -5.17 0.24
C ASN A 534 10.37 -6.38 -0.49
N ASP A 535 10.30 -7.55 0.14
CA ASP A 535 9.64 -8.73 -0.45
C ASP A 535 8.17 -8.44 -0.78
N TYR A 536 7.43 -7.91 0.20
CA TYR A 536 6.01 -7.59 0.04
C TYR A 536 5.77 -6.53 -1.01
N MET A 537 6.51 -5.43 -0.95
CA MET A 537 6.41 -4.35 -1.92
C MET A 537 6.76 -4.84 -3.33
N ASN A 538 7.79 -5.66 -3.50
CA ASN A 538 8.15 -6.20 -4.81
C ASN A 538 7.07 -7.13 -5.38
N ARG A 539 6.51 -8.04 -4.57
CA ARG A 539 5.40 -8.92 -4.96
C ARG A 539 4.11 -8.14 -5.25
N ALA A 540 3.86 -7.06 -4.51
CA ALA A 540 2.71 -6.18 -4.68
C ALA A 540 2.90 -5.16 -5.81
N GLY A 541 4.09 -5.09 -6.44
CA GLY A 541 4.37 -4.11 -7.50
C GLY A 541 4.57 -2.67 -7.02
N LEU A 542 4.84 -2.48 -5.72
CA LEU A 542 5.01 -1.18 -5.09
C LEU A 542 6.51 -0.81 -5.12
N LYS A 543 6.87 0.19 -5.92
CA LYS A 543 8.28 0.56 -6.14
C LYS A 543 8.73 1.78 -5.35
N ILE A 544 7.83 2.36 -4.57
CA ILE A 544 8.07 3.54 -3.72
C ILE A 544 7.38 3.29 -2.40
N SER A 545 8.01 3.73 -1.31
CA SER A 545 7.40 3.71 0.02
C SER A 545 7.43 5.09 0.65
N THR A 546 6.31 5.44 1.28
CA THR A 546 6.22 6.62 2.13
C THR A 546 6.62 6.23 3.54
N ILE A 547 7.48 7.01 4.20
CA ILE A 547 7.96 6.73 5.55
C ILE A 547 7.48 7.80 6.51
N TRP A 548 6.82 7.36 7.58
CA TRP A 548 6.34 8.20 8.68
C TRP A 548 7.11 7.87 9.97
N ASN A 549 7.65 8.90 10.62
CA ASN A 549 8.19 8.80 11.98
C ASN A 549 7.43 9.73 12.91
N THR A 550 7.38 11.00 12.53
CA THR A 550 6.47 12.01 13.09
C THR A 550 6.17 13.00 11.96
N ILE A 551 5.22 13.91 12.17
CA ILE A 551 4.84 14.91 11.15
C ILE A 551 6.02 15.81 10.71
N THR A 552 7.04 15.99 11.56
CA THR A 552 8.28 16.70 11.23
C THR A 552 9.50 15.77 11.22
N GLY A 553 9.28 14.46 11.33
CA GLY A 553 10.31 13.45 11.57
C GLY A 553 10.88 12.90 10.28
N GLY A 554 12.03 13.42 9.86
CA GLY A 554 12.76 12.91 8.70
C GLY A 554 13.33 11.50 8.94
N ILE A 555 13.90 10.92 7.90
CA ILE A 555 14.62 9.65 7.99
C ILE A 555 16.04 9.91 8.51
N ASN A 556 16.43 9.22 9.59
CA ASN A 556 17.83 9.27 10.04
C ASN A 556 18.74 8.38 9.17
N THR A 557 20.06 8.55 9.30
CA THR A 557 21.03 7.81 8.49
C THR A 557 20.94 6.29 8.63
N ASN A 558 20.67 5.79 9.83
CA ASN A 558 20.56 4.34 10.07
C ASN A 558 19.37 3.73 9.31
N VAL A 559 18.22 4.40 9.35
CA VAL A 559 17.02 3.98 8.61
C VAL A 559 17.25 4.09 7.11
N GLY A 560 17.76 5.23 6.64
CA GLY A 560 18.03 5.44 5.21
C GLY A 560 18.98 4.39 4.64
N ASN A 561 20.05 4.08 5.36
CA ASN A 561 21.01 3.04 4.96
C ASN A 561 20.42 1.63 5.02
N SER A 562 19.56 1.33 6.00
CA SER A 562 18.86 0.04 6.09
C SER A 562 17.96 -0.18 4.87
N PHE A 563 17.16 0.82 4.47
CA PHE A 563 16.37 0.75 3.23
C PHE A 563 17.25 0.65 1.99
N ALA A 564 18.33 1.44 1.90
CA ALA A 564 19.23 1.40 0.76
C ALA A 564 19.90 0.02 0.58
N GLN A 565 20.15 -0.71 1.68
CA GLN A 565 20.76 -2.04 1.66
C GLN A 565 19.74 -3.16 1.48
N ASN A 566 18.63 -3.12 2.20
CA ASN A 566 17.69 -4.25 2.33
C ASN A 566 16.43 -4.09 1.46
N ALA A 567 16.23 -2.95 0.80
CA ALA A 567 15.12 -2.71 -0.12
C ALA A 567 15.55 -2.33 -1.56
N PRO A 568 16.36 -3.17 -2.24
CA PRO A 568 16.95 -2.84 -3.55
C PRO A 568 15.91 -2.75 -4.68
N SER A 569 14.67 -3.22 -4.47
CA SER A 569 13.63 -3.13 -5.50
C SER A 569 12.98 -1.75 -5.61
N LEU A 570 13.23 -0.85 -4.66
CA LEU A 570 12.60 0.47 -4.58
C LEU A 570 13.32 1.51 -5.44
N LEU A 571 12.53 2.30 -6.18
CA LEU A 571 12.99 3.47 -6.90
C LEU A 571 13.41 4.60 -5.93
N GLY A 572 12.66 4.78 -4.84
CA GLY A 572 12.94 5.79 -3.82
C GLY A 572 11.94 5.78 -2.68
N LEU A 573 12.16 6.67 -1.71
CA LEU A 573 11.26 6.88 -0.58
C LEU A 573 10.79 8.33 -0.51
N THR A 574 9.57 8.53 -0.03
CA THR A 574 9.13 9.83 0.51
C THR A 574 9.20 9.80 2.03
N SER A 575 9.41 10.95 2.67
CA SER A 575 9.31 11.09 4.13
C SER A 575 8.45 12.28 4.52
N MET A 576 7.82 12.20 5.70
CA MET A 576 6.88 13.23 6.16
C MET A 576 7.54 14.54 6.61
N ALA A 577 8.88 14.63 6.61
CA ALA A 577 9.58 15.87 6.86
C ALA A 577 9.40 16.86 5.70
N GLY A 578 8.47 17.80 5.89
CA GLY A 578 8.19 18.90 4.97
C GLY A 578 9.46 19.64 4.51
N GLY A 579 9.43 20.18 3.29
CA GLY A 579 10.46 21.08 2.76
C GLY A 579 11.25 20.57 1.54
N GLY A 580 10.94 19.39 1.01
CA GLY A 580 11.43 18.98 -0.31
C GLY A 580 12.87 18.47 -0.38
N ALA A 581 13.57 18.34 0.75
CA ALA A 581 14.99 17.97 0.78
C ALA A 581 15.22 16.56 0.23
N ILE A 582 16.25 16.41 -0.62
CA ILE A 582 16.63 15.13 -1.23
C ILE A 582 17.95 14.66 -0.63
N THR A 583 17.96 13.42 -0.15
CA THR A 583 19.15 12.72 0.34
C THR A 583 19.29 11.40 -0.42
N VAL A 584 20.51 11.06 -0.84
CA VAL A 584 20.81 9.74 -1.42
C VAL A 584 21.56 8.92 -0.37
N TYR A 585 20.95 7.83 0.10
CA TYR A 585 21.58 6.91 1.04
C TYR A 585 22.34 5.81 0.30
N ASN A 586 23.53 5.47 0.82
CA ASN A 586 24.49 4.50 0.25
C ASN A 586 24.73 4.64 -1.26
N ASN A 587 24.59 5.84 -1.84
CA ASN A 587 24.69 6.07 -3.29
C ASN A 587 23.78 5.15 -4.14
N THR A 588 22.65 4.68 -3.57
CA THR A 588 21.73 3.75 -4.26
C THR A 588 20.26 4.18 -4.16
N LEU A 589 19.84 4.77 -3.04
CA LEU A 589 18.43 5.05 -2.77
C LEU A 589 18.19 6.55 -2.53
N PRO A 590 17.53 7.25 -3.48
CA PRO A 590 17.09 8.61 -3.25
C PRO A 590 15.86 8.63 -2.34
N VAL A 591 15.87 9.57 -1.41
CA VAL A 591 14.82 9.83 -0.44
C VAL A 591 14.50 11.30 -0.47
N GLN A 592 13.22 11.63 -0.54
CA GLN A 592 12.77 13.01 -0.51
C GLN A 592 11.82 13.27 0.67
N GLY A 593 12.12 14.27 1.49
CA GLY A 593 11.11 14.88 2.36
C GLY A 593 10.03 15.54 1.53
N LEU A 594 8.76 15.19 1.72
CA LEU A 594 7.65 15.73 0.94
C LEU A 594 7.71 17.27 0.93
N ASN A 595 7.38 17.90 -0.19
CA ASN A 595 7.22 19.35 -0.21
C ASN A 595 6.02 19.74 0.67
N ALA A 596 4.94 18.99 0.57
CA ALA A 596 3.80 19.06 1.49
C ALA A 596 3.42 17.66 1.98
N THR A 597 3.44 17.50 3.31
CA THR A 597 3.00 16.29 4.01
C THR A 597 1.49 16.09 3.84
N TYR A 598 0.71 17.16 3.98
CA TYR A 598 -0.73 17.17 3.71
C TYR A 598 -1.19 18.47 3.09
N CYS A 599 -1.79 18.36 1.91
CA CYS A 599 -2.72 19.35 1.37
C CYS A 599 -4.15 18.94 1.72
N TYR A 600 -4.96 19.94 2.10
CA TYR A 600 -6.34 19.76 2.56
C TYR A 600 -7.37 20.38 1.61
N SER A 601 -6.93 20.98 0.50
CA SER A 601 -7.79 21.64 -0.47
C SER A 601 -7.09 21.87 -1.81
N LEU A 602 -7.87 22.19 -2.86
CA LEU A 602 -7.35 22.70 -4.13
C LEU A 602 -6.42 23.91 -3.94
N ALA A 603 -6.77 24.84 -3.06
CA ALA A 603 -5.97 26.04 -2.80
C ALA A 603 -4.58 25.69 -2.24
N THR A 604 -4.51 24.73 -1.32
CA THR A 604 -3.22 24.25 -0.78
C THR A 604 -2.39 23.54 -1.86
N LEU A 605 -3.00 22.72 -2.72
CA LEU A 605 -2.29 22.08 -3.84
C LEU A 605 -1.65 23.12 -4.80
N ILE A 606 -2.42 24.16 -5.17
CA ILE A 606 -1.95 25.24 -6.06
C ILE A 606 -0.84 26.06 -5.38
N SER A 607 -0.98 26.35 -4.08
CA SER A 607 0.00 27.12 -3.31
C SER A 607 1.37 26.44 -3.30
N GLU A 608 1.42 25.14 -3.06
CA GLU A 608 2.68 24.37 -3.04
C GLU A 608 3.39 24.38 -4.39
N ILE A 609 2.64 24.23 -5.49
CA ILE A 609 3.21 24.27 -6.84
C ILE A 609 3.73 25.67 -7.17
N ASN A 610 3.00 26.73 -6.81
CA ASN A 610 3.47 28.12 -6.97
C ASN A 610 4.74 28.39 -6.15
N GLY A 611 4.81 27.89 -4.92
CA GLY A 611 6.02 27.96 -4.10
C GLY A 611 7.22 27.28 -4.78
N ALA A 612 6.98 26.14 -5.43
CA ALA A 612 8.02 25.46 -6.20
C ALA A 612 8.39 26.14 -7.53
N ILE A 613 7.51 26.95 -8.12
CA ILE A 613 7.85 27.79 -9.28
C ILE A 613 8.73 28.97 -8.86
N ALA A 614 8.45 29.54 -7.68
CA ALA A 614 9.20 30.67 -7.16
C ALA A 614 10.71 30.35 -7.05
N GLY A 615 11.53 31.25 -7.61
CA GLY A 615 12.99 31.13 -7.56
C GLY A 615 13.59 29.99 -8.39
N TRP A 616 12.83 29.31 -9.25
CA TRP A 616 13.42 28.40 -10.24
C TRP A 616 13.94 29.19 -11.45
N ASN A 617 15.20 28.97 -11.81
CA ASN A 617 15.91 29.74 -12.84
C ASN A 617 16.05 28.99 -14.18
N GLY A 618 15.52 27.78 -14.30
CA GLY A 618 15.59 26.97 -15.53
C GLY A 618 16.91 26.25 -15.79
N THR A 619 17.90 26.29 -14.86
CA THR A 619 19.24 25.72 -15.12
C THR A 619 19.40 24.26 -14.72
N SER A 620 18.49 23.72 -13.91
CA SER A 620 18.48 22.33 -13.45
C SER A 620 17.04 21.85 -13.23
N PRO A 621 16.76 20.53 -13.27
CA PRO A 621 15.45 20.01 -12.90
C PRO A 621 15.13 20.33 -11.44
N ARG A 622 13.84 20.54 -11.15
CA ARG A 622 13.30 20.68 -9.79
C ARG A 622 12.26 19.59 -9.56
N PHE A 623 12.33 18.96 -8.39
CA PHE A 623 11.50 17.83 -8.01
C PHE A 623 10.57 18.25 -6.86
N VAL A 624 9.25 18.16 -7.08
CA VAL A 624 8.21 18.55 -6.14
C VAL A 624 7.27 17.38 -5.87
N SER A 625 7.25 16.87 -4.64
CA SER A 625 6.34 15.80 -4.21
C SER A 625 5.29 16.35 -3.23
N ILE A 626 4.02 16.21 -3.58
CA ILE A 626 2.90 16.78 -2.82
C ILE A 626 1.96 15.64 -2.45
N GLN A 627 1.73 15.48 -1.15
CA GLN A 627 0.75 14.54 -0.63
C GLN A 627 -0.48 15.29 -0.11
N ALA A 628 -1.66 14.71 -0.32
CA ALA A 628 -2.94 15.27 0.12
C ALA A 628 -3.74 14.29 0.97
N ASN A 629 -4.55 14.84 1.87
CA ASN A 629 -5.37 14.10 2.81
C ASN A 629 -6.68 13.60 2.16
N PRO A 630 -6.93 12.27 2.01
CA PRO A 630 -8.12 11.73 1.37
C PRO A 630 -9.44 12.00 2.11
N TRP A 631 -9.36 12.48 3.36
CA TRP A 631 -10.52 12.89 4.14
C TRP A 631 -11.05 14.26 3.70
N ASP A 632 -10.17 15.12 3.17
CA ASP A 632 -10.50 16.51 2.80
C ASP A 632 -10.51 16.76 1.27
N VAL A 633 -9.73 15.99 0.51
CA VAL A 633 -9.63 16.15 -0.96
C VAL A 633 -10.29 15.01 -1.72
N ASN A 634 -10.77 15.32 -2.94
CA ASN A 634 -11.27 14.33 -3.90
C ASN A 634 -10.44 14.35 -5.20
N TYR A 635 -10.73 13.42 -6.12
CA TYR A 635 -9.99 13.32 -7.39
C TYR A 635 -10.10 14.60 -8.25
N GLN A 636 -11.27 15.27 -8.24
CA GLN A 636 -11.48 16.50 -9.00
C GLN A 636 -10.53 17.63 -8.55
N ASN A 637 -10.19 17.73 -7.26
CA ASN A 637 -9.22 18.72 -6.80
C ASN A 637 -7.84 18.54 -7.46
N PHE A 638 -7.39 17.31 -7.72
CA PHE A 638 -6.14 17.08 -8.44
C PHE A 638 -6.25 17.45 -9.92
N VAL A 639 -7.39 17.15 -10.56
CA VAL A 639 -7.65 17.54 -11.95
C VAL A 639 -7.62 19.06 -12.11
N ASP A 640 -8.29 19.78 -11.21
CA ASP A 640 -8.32 21.24 -11.22
C ASP A 640 -6.93 21.84 -10.95
N ALA A 641 -6.16 21.24 -10.04
CA ALA A 641 -4.78 21.65 -9.77
C ALA A 641 -3.90 21.49 -11.02
N VAL A 642 -3.98 20.36 -11.73
CA VAL A 642 -3.20 20.14 -12.97
C VAL A 642 -3.64 21.12 -14.07
N ASN A 643 -4.95 21.30 -14.26
CA ASN A 643 -5.49 22.21 -15.26
C ASN A 643 -5.06 23.67 -15.03
N ASN A 644 -4.96 24.09 -13.76
CA ASN A 644 -4.48 25.43 -13.38
C ASN A 644 -3.07 25.74 -13.92
N PHE A 645 -2.23 24.72 -14.14
CA PHE A 645 -0.86 24.89 -14.65
C PHE A 645 -0.68 24.44 -16.11
N SER A 646 -1.77 24.10 -16.82
CA SER A 646 -1.73 23.57 -18.20
C SER A 646 -1.04 24.50 -19.22
N SER A 647 -1.08 25.82 -19.01
CA SER A 647 -0.41 26.80 -19.88
C SER A 647 1.09 26.99 -19.54
N ASN A 648 1.58 26.43 -18.42
CA ASN A 648 2.96 26.57 -17.99
C ASN A 648 3.80 25.36 -18.44
N SER A 649 4.42 25.48 -19.61
CA SER A 649 5.27 24.42 -20.18
C SER A 649 6.49 24.03 -19.33
N ASN A 650 6.82 24.75 -18.26
CA ASN A 650 7.90 24.42 -17.35
C ASN A 650 7.49 23.42 -16.26
N VAL A 651 6.18 23.25 -16.01
CA VAL A 651 5.64 22.31 -15.04
C VAL A 651 5.23 21.03 -15.76
N VAL A 652 5.69 19.89 -15.27
CA VAL A 652 5.38 18.57 -15.83
C VAL A 652 4.87 17.68 -14.71
N PHE A 653 3.60 17.29 -14.78
CA PHE A 653 3.02 16.33 -13.84
C PHE A 653 3.38 14.91 -14.28
N VAL A 654 3.89 14.12 -13.34
CA VAL A 654 4.31 12.74 -13.57
C VAL A 654 3.86 11.84 -12.42
N ARG A 655 3.72 10.55 -12.71
CA ARG A 655 3.52 9.53 -11.68
C ARG A 655 4.72 9.47 -10.74
N PRO A 656 4.53 9.12 -9.45
CA PRO A 656 5.63 8.88 -8.51
C PRO A 656 6.75 7.96 -9.02
N ASP A 657 6.45 6.87 -9.72
CA ASP A 657 7.49 5.98 -10.27
C ASP A 657 8.36 6.71 -11.30
N THR A 658 7.74 7.34 -12.29
CA THR A 658 8.39 8.17 -13.30
C THR A 658 9.20 9.29 -12.67
N TYR A 659 8.63 9.93 -11.64
CA TYR A 659 9.27 10.98 -10.85
C TYR A 659 10.58 10.50 -10.21
N PHE A 660 10.57 9.35 -9.54
CA PHE A 660 11.78 8.80 -8.95
C PHE A 660 12.76 8.27 -10.01
N GLN A 661 12.30 7.73 -11.15
CA GLN A 661 13.23 7.37 -12.22
C GLN A 661 13.97 8.60 -12.78
N LEU A 662 13.28 9.74 -12.94
CA LEU A 662 13.90 11.02 -13.35
C LEU A 662 14.87 11.54 -12.27
N MET A 663 14.49 11.43 -11.00
CA MET A 663 15.36 11.80 -9.87
C MET A 663 16.62 10.93 -9.82
N ARG A 664 16.50 9.63 -10.06
CA ARG A 664 17.62 8.70 -10.13
C ARG A 664 18.56 9.06 -11.26
N GLU A 665 18.04 9.32 -12.47
CA GLU A 665 18.85 9.77 -13.60
C GLU A 665 19.60 11.08 -13.28
N ASN A 666 18.91 12.05 -12.67
CA ASN A 666 19.52 13.32 -12.26
C ASN A 666 20.64 13.14 -11.21
N ASN A 667 20.59 12.07 -10.41
CA ASN A 667 21.60 11.74 -9.40
C ASN A 667 22.59 10.66 -9.88
N ASN A 668 22.62 10.36 -11.19
CA ASN A 668 23.52 9.35 -11.77
C ASN A 668 23.35 7.98 -11.10
N LEU A 669 22.10 7.58 -10.86
CA LEU A 669 21.69 6.28 -10.36
C LEU A 669 20.97 5.50 -11.47
N PRO A 670 21.03 4.14 -11.46
CA PRO A 670 20.27 3.32 -12.39
C PRO A 670 18.78 3.65 -12.32
N ILE A 671 18.14 3.98 -13.44
CA ILE A 671 16.73 4.40 -13.46
C ILE A 671 15.76 3.32 -12.96
N ASP A 672 16.11 2.04 -13.11
CA ASP A 672 15.40 0.92 -12.49
C ASP A 672 16.41 0.08 -11.66
N PRO A 673 16.40 0.21 -10.32
CA PRO A 673 17.33 -0.51 -9.46
C PRO A 673 17.04 -2.00 -9.40
N SER A 674 15.84 -2.46 -9.77
CA SER A 674 15.54 -3.90 -9.81
C SER A 674 16.25 -4.64 -10.94
N THR A 675 16.80 -3.90 -11.91
CA THR A 675 17.70 -4.44 -12.92
C THR A 675 19.12 -4.63 -12.39
N VAL A 676 19.50 -4.01 -11.28
CA VAL A 676 20.87 -4.12 -10.73
C VAL A 676 21.08 -5.52 -10.16
N VAL A 677 22.07 -6.21 -10.71
CA VAL A 677 22.52 -7.53 -10.25
C VAL A 677 23.58 -7.36 -9.17
N LYS A 678 24.58 -6.51 -9.41
CA LYS A 678 25.70 -6.32 -8.48
C LYS A 678 26.39 -4.98 -8.70
N THR A 679 27.01 -4.46 -7.65
CA THR A 679 27.87 -3.26 -7.71
C THR A 679 29.20 -3.61 -7.04
N TYR A 680 30.29 -3.15 -7.63
CA TYR A 680 31.64 -3.32 -7.12
C TYR A 680 32.32 -1.96 -7.06
N GLU A 681 32.81 -1.58 -5.89
CA GLU A 681 33.56 -0.33 -5.68
C GLU A 681 34.98 -0.50 -6.23
N ALA A 682 35.46 0.52 -6.95
CA ALA A 682 36.70 0.45 -7.69
C ALA A 682 37.90 0.18 -6.77
N GLU A 683 37.99 0.91 -5.67
CA GLU A 683 39.12 0.94 -4.73
C GLU A 683 39.19 -0.26 -3.77
N SER A 684 38.11 -1.05 -3.66
CA SER A 684 38.01 -2.11 -2.65
C SER A 684 37.65 -3.49 -3.21
N ASN A 685 37.05 -3.57 -4.40
CA ASN A 685 36.68 -4.85 -5.01
C ASN A 685 37.58 -5.29 -6.17
N PHE A 686 38.44 -4.41 -6.68
CA PHE A 686 39.30 -4.73 -7.81
C PHE A 686 40.77 -4.81 -7.41
N SER A 687 41.55 -5.43 -8.27
CA SER A 687 43.01 -5.35 -8.28
C SER A 687 43.46 -4.29 -9.29
N HIS A 688 44.65 -3.75 -9.05
CA HIS A 688 45.16 -2.58 -9.76
C HIS A 688 46.63 -2.76 -10.12
N THR A 689 47.00 -2.46 -11.36
CA THR A 689 48.41 -2.42 -11.81
C THR A 689 48.91 -0.98 -11.98
N THR A 690 48.00 -0.03 -12.21
CA THR A 690 48.29 1.40 -12.30
C THR A 690 47.21 2.24 -11.60
N GLY A 691 47.54 3.48 -11.26
CA GLY A 691 46.69 4.38 -10.48
C GLY A 691 46.86 4.23 -8.96
N ALA A 692 46.09 5.02 -8.22
CA ALA A 692 46.04 5.01 -6.76
C ALA A 692 44.64 5.40 -6.26
N ALA A 693 44.30 4.96 -5.05
CA ALA A 693 43.08 5.38 -4.37
C ALA A 693 43.05 6.90 -4.18
N SER A 694 41.90 7.52 -4.46
CA SER A 694 41.64 8.96 -4.34
C SER A 694 40.25 9.16 -3.75
N GLY A 695 40.17 9.18 -2.41
CA GLY A 695 38.87 9.20 -1.72
C GLY A 695 38.12 7.88 -1.93
N SER A 696 36.90 7.96 -2.49
CA SER A 696 36.06 6.81 -2.86
C SER A 696 36.35 6.25 -4.25
N ASP A 697 37.40 6.72 -4.93
CA ASP A 697 37.64 6.41 -6.33
C ASP A 697 39.03 5.77 -6.53
N TRP A 698 39.24 5.07 -7.65
CA TRP A 698 40.57 4.71 -8.13
C TRP A 698 40.98 5.60 -9.32
N SER A 699 42.12 6.31 -9.21
CA SER A 699 42.51 7.37 -10.15
C SER A 699 43.92 7.19 -10.72
N ALA A 700 44.08 7.41 -12.02
CA ALA A 700 45.37 7.43 -12.72
C ALA A 700 45.53 8.73 -13.51
N ASN A 701 46.76 9.23 -13.60
CA ASN A 701 47.09 10.49 -14.27
C ASN A 701 48.41 10.38 -15.02
N VAL A 702 48.57 11.22 -16.06
CA VAL A 702 49.72 11.18 -16.97
C VAL A 702 51.07 11.58 -16.35
N ALA A 703 51.05 12.22 -15.18
CA ALA A 703 52.27 12.66 -14.51
C ALA A 703 52.89 11.58 -13.61
N SER A 704 52.11 10.58 -13.19
CA SER A 704 52.53 9.63 -12.15
C SER A 704 52.26 8.17 -12.49
N HIS A 705 51.56 7.88 -13.59
CA HIS A 705 51.07 6.55 -13.90
C HIS A 705 51.22 6.24 -15.39
N ASN A 706 51.69 5.04 -15.71
CA ASN A 706 51.78 4.56 -17.10
C ASN A 706 50.51 3.80 -17.50
N ALA A 707 50.34 3.57 -18.81
CA ALA A 707 49.24 2.78 -19.36
C ALA A 707 49.27 1.34 -18.84
N ASP A 708 48.24 0.94 -18.11
CA ASP A 708 48.02 -0.42 -17.61
C ASP A 708 46.58 -0.57 -17.07
N TYR A 709 46.22 -1.72 -16.50
CA TYR A 709 44.93 -1.94 -15.86
C TYR A 709 44.79 -1.11 -14.59
N MET A 710 43.89 -0.13 -14.66
CA MET A 710 43.35 0.55 -13.48
C MET A 710 42.40 -0.34 -12.71
N LEU A 711 41.71 -1.28 -13.34
CA LEU A 711 40.85 -2.27 -12.70
C LEU A 711 40.98 -3.62 -13.38
N TRP A 712 41.03 -4.69 -12.59
CA TRP A 712 40.76 -6.07 -13.00
C TRP A 712 40.25 -6.90 -11.81
N GLY A 713 39.45 -7.94 -12.04
CA GLY A 713 38.70 -8.70 -11.01
C GLY A 713 37.18 -8.44 -11.08
N PRO A 714 36.37 -8.80 -10.07
CA PRO A 714 36.67 -9.62 -8.89
C PRO A 714 36.48 -11.13 -9.11
N TYR A 715 36.29 -11.61 -10.35
CA TYR A 715 36.08 -13.02 -10.67
C TYR A 715 34.73 -13.59 -10.20
N ASP A 716 33.65 -12.88 -10.49
CA ASP A 716 32.32 -13.18 -9.97
C ASP A 716 31.58 -14.27 -10.74
N SER A 717 31.09 -15.29 -10.03
CA SER A 717 30.30 -16.39 -10.59
C SER A 717 28.80 -16.29 -10.30
N SER A 718 28.34 -15.25 -9.59
CA SER A 718 26.94 -15.07 -9.20
C SER A 718 26.09 -14.27 -10.20
N ILE A 719 26.68 -13.77 -11.29
CA ILE A 719 25.95 -12.98 -12.28
C ILE A 719 25.04 -13.90 -13.12
N PRO A 720 23.76 -13.53 -13.36
CA PRO A 720 22.84 -14.34 -14.14
C PRO A 720 23.37 -14.66 -15.54
N VAL A 721 23.09 -15.87 -16.00
CA VAL A 721 23.33 -16.29 -17.40
C VAL A 721 22.46 -15.45 -18.34
N GLY A 722 23.00 -15.13 -19.53
CA GLY A 722 22.32 -14.34 -20.55
C GLY A 722 22.82 -12.90 -20.64
N MET A 723 22.04 -12.03 -21.27
CA MET A 723 22.44 -10.64 -21.54
C MET A 723 22.49 -9.80 -20.26
N ASN A 724 23.65 -9.18 -20.03
CA ASN A 724 23.90 -8.25 -18.94
C ASN A 724 24.59 -6.99 -19.46
N THR A 725 24.69 -5.96 -18.63
CA THR A 725 25.45 -4.74 -18.91
C THR A 725 26.30 -4.39 -17.72
N ALA A 726 27.60 -4.22 -17.93
CA ALA A 726 28.52 -3.66 -16.96
C ALA A 726 28.69 -2.17 -17.23
N THR A 727 28.41 -1.33 -16.25
CA THR A 727 28.52 0.12 -16.34
C THR A 727 29.63 0.60 -15.43
N PHE A 728 30.66 1.22 -16.03
CA PHE A 728 31.79 1.82 -15.36
C PHE A 728 31.50 3.30 -15.14
N LYS A 729 31.45 3.73 -13.87
CA LYS A 729 31.21 5.12 -13.50
C LYS A 729 32.54 5.86 -13.40
N MET A 730 32.82 6.75 -14.35
CA MET A 730 34.13 7.37 -14.55
C MET A 730 34.04 8.89 -14.70
N LYS A 731 35.12 9.60 -14.34
CA LYS A 731 35.30 11.04 -14.63
C LYS A 731 36.67 11.28 -15.27
N ILE A 732 36.75 12.37 -16.04
CA ILE A 732 37.97 12.85 -16.71
C ILE A 732 38.35 14.25 -16.19
N ASP A 733 39.62 14.59 -16.16
CA ASP A 733 40.09 15.94 -15.84
C ASP A 733 39.63 17.00 -16.87
N THR A 734 39.87 16.73 -18.16
CA THR A 734 39.47 17.58 -19.29
C THR A 734 38.94 16.77 -20.46
N ASN A 735 37.74 17.09 -20.90
CA ASN A 735 37.11 16.56 -22.10
C ASN A 735 37.44 17.37 -23.36
N THR A 736 38.20 18.46 -23.24
CA THR A 736 38.70 19.27 -24.36
C THR A 736 40.14 18.86 -24.71
N GLY A 737 40.44 18.71 -26.00
CA GLY A 737 41.75 18.30 -26.51
C GLY A 737 41.67 17.27 -27.64
N THR A 738 42.80 16.62 -27.96
CA THR A 738 42.84 15.52 -28.93
C THR A 738 41.92 14.40 -28.48
N ASN A 739 41.11 13.89 -29.40
CA ASN A 739 40.16 12.82 -29.13
C ASN A 739 40.84 11.44 -29.08
N ASP A 740 41.74 11.26 -28.12
CA ASP A 740 42.45 10.01 -27.89
C ASP A 740 41.55 9.00 -27.15
N ASN A 741 41.79 7.70 -27.38
CA ASN A 741 41.28 6.64 -26.49
C ASN A 741 41.98 6.79 -25.13
N VAL A 742 41.21 7.13 -24.09
CA VAL A 742 41.72 7.42 -22.75
C VAL A 742 41.62 6.22 -21.81
N VAL A 743 40.65 5.33 -22.04
CA VAL A 743 40.48 4.07 -21.29
C VAL A 743 39.74 3.05 -22.15
N THR A 744 40.18 1.80 -22.13
CA THR A 744 39.43 0.67 -22.70
C THR A 744 38.78 -0.11 -21.58
N VAL A 745 37.46 -0.32 -21.63
CA VAL A 745 36.74 -1.15 -20.66
C VAL A 745 36.31 -2.46 -21.31
N ASP A 746 36.34 -3.56 -20.57
CA ASP A 746 35.93 -4.86 -21.09
C ASP A 746 35.43 -5.81 -20.00
N VAL A 747 34.72 -6.86 -20.43
CA VAL A 747 34.24 -7.96 -19.59
C VAL A 747 34.87 -9.24 -20.10
N ARG A 748 35.56 -9.97 -19.23
CA ARG A 748 36.25 -11.22 -19.54
C ARG A 748 35.69 -12.36 -18.70
N ASP A 749 35.49 -13.52 -19.31
CA ASP A 749 35.27 -14.76 -18.58
C ASP A 749 36.64 -15.35 -18.22
N ASN A 750 36.99 -15.30 -16.94
CA ASN A 750 38.24 -15.83 -16.44
C ASN A 750 38.33 -17.36 -16.53
N ALA A 751 37.19 -18.06 -16.53
CA ALA A 751 37.19 -19.52 -16.63
C ALA A 751 37.68 -20.01 -18.01
N THR A 752 37.31 -19.30 -19.07
CA THR A 752 37.69 -19.63 -20.46
C THR A 752 38.82 -18.75 -21.00
N GLY A 753 39.04 -17.61 -20.36
CA GLY A 753 39.95 -16.55 -20.77
C GLY A 753 39.44 -15.64 -21.88
N ALA A 754 38.19 -15.83 -22.34
CA ALA A 754 37.60 -15.09 -23.43
C ALA A 754 37.13 -13.69 -22.99
N VAL A 755 37.44 -12.66 -23.78
CA VAL A 755 36.82 -11.32 -23.64
C VAL A 755 35.43 -11.39 -24.26
N LEU A 756 34.41 -11.23 -23.43
CA LEU A 756 33.00 -11.33 -23.82
C LEU A 756 32.52 -10.07 -24.53
N SER A 757 33.05 -8.90 -24.16
CA SER A 757 32.73 -7.62 -24.78
C SER A 757 33.74 -6.55 -24.37
N THR A 758 33.96 -5.56 -25.24
CA THR A 758 34.93 -4.48 -25.03
C THR A 758 34.41 -3.17 -25.61
N PHE A 759 34.82 -2.06 -25.02
CA PHE A 759 34.46 -0.71 -25.46
C PHE A 759 35.62 0.26 -25.19
N ASP A 760 36.06 0.93 -26.25
CA ASP A 760 37.05 2.00 -26.16
C ASP A 760 36.35 3.32 -25.84
N VAL A 761 36.83 4.00 -24.79
CA VAL A 761 36.32 5.30 -24.36
C VAL A 761 37.29 6.40 -24.80
N TYR A 762 36.79 7.28 -25.65
CA TYR A 762 37.49 8.43 -26.19
C TYR A 762 37.18 9.71 -25.41
N ARG A 763 38.14 10.64 -25.36
CA ARG A 763 38.05 11.89 -24.59
C ARG A 763 36.72 12.64 -24.82
N ASN A 764 36.29 12.79 -26.07
CA ASN A 764 35.10 13.57 -26.41
C ASN A 764 33.77 12.90 -26.02
N GLN A 765 33.79 11.63 -25.61
CA GLN A 765 32.60 10.93 -25.12
C GLN A 765 32.27 11.34 -23.68
N PHE A 766 33.20 11.99 -22.96
CA PHE A 766 32.91 12.65 -21.70
C PHE A 766 32.23 14.01 -21.95
N LYS A 767 31.02 14.18 -21.41
CA LYS A 767 30.17 15.38 -21.51
C LYS A 767 30.66 16.55 -20.67
N SER A 768 31.29 16.30 -19.52
CA SER A 768 31.80 17.36 -18.64
C SER A 768 33.07 16.96 -17.87
N ASN A 769 33.90 17.96 -17.59
CA ASN A 769 35.11 17.83 -16.78
C ASN A 769 34.73 17.51 -15.31
N ASN A 770 35.55 16.69 -14.66
CA ASN A 770 35.49 16.37 -13.23
C ASN A 770 34.11 15.93 -12.71
N THR A 771 33.25 15.41 -13.60
CA THR A 771 31.90 14.93 -13.27
C THR A 771 31.80 13.47 -13.66
N TYR A 772 31.17 12.66 -12.81
CA TYR A 772 30.92 11.24 -13.08
C TYR A 772 29.95 11.01 -14.22
N GLN A 773 30.30 10.04 -15.05
CA GLN A 773 29.57 9.63 -16.23
C GLN A 773 29.67 8.12 -16.41
N ASP A 774 28.63 7.54 -17.00
CA ASP A 774 28.48 6.11 -17.12
C ASP A 774 28.92 5.64 -18.51
N PHE A 775 29.79 4.62 -18.55
CA PHE A 775 30.22 3.96 -19.77
C PHE A 775 29.90 2.47 -19.66
N SER A 776 29.06 1.98 -20.57
CA SER A 776 28.45 0.66 -20.45
C SER A 776 28.94 -0.30 -21.52
N VAL A 777 29.21 -1.53 -21.11
CA VAL A 777 29.55 -2.67 -21.95
C VAL A 777 28.47 -3.72 -21.80
N SER A 778 27.76 -4.04 -22.88
CA SER A 778 26.83 -5.17 -22.90
C SER A 778 27.55 -6.46 -23.21
N PHE A 779 27.25 -7.52 -22.49
CA PHE A 779 27.88 -8.82 -22.65
C PHE A 779 26.87 -9.95 -22.44
N ASN A 780 27.04 -11.06 -23.17
CA ASN A 780 26.29 -12.28 -22.92
C ASN A 780 27.08 -13.16 -21.95
N ASN A 781 26.52 -13.42 -20.77
CA ASN A 781 27.15 -14.22 -19.74
C ASN A 781 26.89 -15.72 -19.96
N PRO A 782 27.91 -16.55 -20.26
CA PRO A 782 27.72 -18.00 -20.42
C PRO A 782 27.52 -18.71 -19.07
N ALA A 783 26.90 -19.90 -19.11
CA ALA A 783 26.77 -20.73 -17.91
C ALA A 783 28.14 -21.17 -17.37
N GLY A 784 28.35 -21.06 -16.05
CA GLY A 784 29.59 -21.46 -15.39
C GLY A 784 30.75 -20.46 -15.50
N SER A 785 30.49 -19.25 -15.98
CA SER A 785 31.47 -18.15 -16.08
C SER A 785 32.06 -17.74 -14.72
N SER A 786 33.28 -17.21 -14.74
CA SER A 786 33.85 -16.41 -13.65
C SER A 786 34.21 -15.03 -14.19
N LEU A 787 33.35 -14.04 -13.95
CA LEU A 787 33.42 -12.76 -14.64
C LEU A 787 34.42 -11.79 -14.03
N GLU A 788 35.24 -11.22 -14.90
CA GLU A 788 36.25 -10.22 -14.63
C GLU A 788 35.88 -8.94 -15.40
N TYR A 789 35.77 -7.81 -14.70
CA TYR A 789 35.53 -6.48 -15.29
C TYR A 789 36.84 -5.71 -15.27
N ARG A 790 37.23 -5.18 -16.42
CA ARG A 790 38.57 -4.59 -16.60
C ARG A 790 38.48 -3.19 -17.16
N ALA A 791 39.39 -2.33 -16.71
CA ALA A 791 39.58 -0.99 -17.23
C ALA A 791 41.08 -0.75 -17.47
N TYR A 792 41.47 -0.66 -18.74
CA TYR A 792 42.85 -0.43 -19.17
C TYR A 792 43.07 1.05 -19.49
N TYR A 793 43.86 1.72 -18.65
CA TYR A 793 44.22 3.12 -18.80
C TYR A 793 45.22 3.33 -19.92
N ARG A 794 45.02 4.37 -20.75
CA ARG A 794 45.82 4.61 -21.96
C ARG A 794 46.88 5.69 -21.81
N ASP A 795 47.01 6.29 -20.62
CA ASP A 795 47.98 7.34 -20.35
C ASP A 795 47.86 8.55 -21.28
N LYS A 796 46.64 9.10 -21.35
CA LYS A 796 46.27 10.25 -22.20
C LYS A 796 45.57 11.39 -21.47
N ALA A 797 44.97 11.12 -20.31
CA ALA A 797 44.21 12.08 -19.51
C ALA A 797 44.16 11.59 -18.06
N THR A 798 43.82 12.42 -17.08
CA THR A 798 43.48 11.87 -15.76
C THR A 798 42.12 11.20 -15.82
N ILE A 799 42.05 9.93 -15.43
CA ILE A 799 40.80 9.16 -15.33
C ILE A 799 40.63 8.71 -13.89
N SER A 800 39.42 8.83 -13.36
CA SER A 800 39.04 8.22 -12.07
C SER A 800 37.81 7.36 -12.25
N ILE A 801 37.81 6.18 -11.64
CA ILE A 801 36.71 5.22 -11.67
C ILE A 801 36.18 5.07 -10.24
N ASP A 802 34.88 5.27 -10.07
CA ASP A 802 34.17 5.12 -8.80
C ASP A 802 33.80 3.65 -8.59
N LYS A 803 33.05 3.07 -9.54
CA LYS A 803 32.52 1.71 -9.42
C LYS A 803 32.12 1.08 -10.74
N VAL A 804 31.90 -0.23 -10.69
CA VAL A 804 31.30 -1.03 -11.77
C VAL A 804 29.96 -1.59 -11.32
N THR A 805 28.89 -1.25 -12.02
CA THR A 805 27.53 -1.77 -11.74
C THR A 805 27.09 -2.72 -12.85
N VAL A 806 26.68 -3.92 -12.50
CA VAL A 806 26.15 -4.91 -13.43
C VAL A 806 24.63 -4.91 -13.34
N THR A 807 23.95 -4.70 -14.46
CA THR A 807 22.50 -4.79 -14.58
C THR A 807 22.08 -5.92 -15.51
N LYS A 808 21.01 -6.62 -15.16
CA LYS A 808 20.34 -7.59 -16.03
C LYS A 808 19.65 -6.84 -17.16
N ARG A 809 19.97 -7.18 -18.41
CA ARG A 809 19.26 -6.67 -19.58
C ARG A 809 18.25 -7.71 -20.04
N LEU A 810 17.01 -7.28 -20.22
CA LEU A 810 16.16 -7.88 -21.23
C LEU A 810 16.66 -7.23 -22.55
N GLY A 811 17.14 -8.05 -23.49
CA GLY A 811 18.14 -7.69 -24.51
C GLY A 811 17.86 -6.45 -25.38
N LYS A 812 18.91 -5.69 -25.71
CA LYS A 812 18.95 -4.76 -26.85
C LYS A 812 19.98 -5.29 -27.84
N TYR A 813 19.58 -5.44 -29.10
CA TYR A 813 20.42 -5.94 -30.19
C TYR A 813 20.48 -4.88 -31.28
N GLU A 814 21.68 -4.37 -31.56
CA GLU A 814 21.87 -3.51 -32.73
C GLU A 814 21.72 -4.37 -33.99
N ALA A 815 21.05 -3.83 -35.01
CA ALA A 815 20.68 -4.55 -36.21
C ALA A 815 21.92 -4.97 -37.00
N GLU A 816 22.97 -4.17 -37.01
CA GLU A 816 24.28 -4.46 -37.61
C GLU A 816 25.22 -5.28 -36.70
N GLY A 817 24.78 -5.61 -35.48
CA GLY A 817 25.57 -6.30 -34.47
C GLY A 817 25.76 -7.80 -34.72
N ALA A 818 26.79 -8.39 -34.11
CA ALA A 818 27.21 -9.77 -34.31
C ALA A 818 26.17 -10.87 -33.92
N TYR A 819 25.08 -10.49 -33.25
CA TYR A 819 24.06 -11.41 -32.75
C TYR A 819 22.78 -11.41 -33.60
N ILE A 820 22.69 -10.53 -34.59
CA ILE A 820 21.58 -10.44 -35.54
C ILE A 820 22.06 -10.97 -36.89
N GLY A 821 21.29 -11.87 -37.49
CA GLY A 821 21.49 -12.39 -38.84
C GLY A 821 20.74 -11.58 -39.90
N HIS A 822 21.22 -11.63 -41.14
CA HIS A 822 20.69 -10.88 -42.27
C HIS A 822 20.56 -11.78 -43.48
N GLY A 823 19.40 -11.76 -44.14
CA GLY A 823 19.15 -12.50 -45.39
C GLY A 823 19.34 -11.63 -46.63
N ILE A 824 19.10 -10.33 -46.49
CA ILE A 824 19.20 -9.30 -47.52
C ILE A 824 19.63 -7.96 -46.89
N GLY A 825 19.99 -6.98 -47.71
CA GLY A 825 20.43 -5.67 -47.23
C GLY A 825 21.92 -5.62 -46.90
N ARG A 826 22.34 -4.51 -46.31
CA ARG A 826 23.73 -4.23 -45.95
C ARG A 826 23.83 -3.19 -44.84
N VAL A 827 24.98 -3.13 -44.18
CA VAL A 827 25.29 -2.05 -43.23
C VAL A 827 25.23 -0.68 -43.94
N SER A 828 24.56 0.29 -43.31
CA SER A 828 24.49 1.68 -43.77
C SER A 828 24.42 2.62 -42.57
N GLY A 829 25.57 3.19 -42.18
CA GLY A 829 25.67 4.03 -40.99
C GLY A 829 25.54 3.21 -39.71
N ASP A 830 24.62 3.61 -38.84
CA ASP A 830 24.31 3.00 -37.53
C ASP A 830 23.16 1.97 -37.62
N GLY A 831 22.96 1.34 -38.78
CA GLY A 831 21.91 0.35 -38.95
C GLY A 831 22.08 -0.51 -40.20
N TRP A 832 21.16 -1.46 -40.36
CA TRP A 832 21.09 -2.37 -41.50
C TRP A 832 20.00 -1.96 -42.49
N GLN A 833 20.35 -1.71 -43.75
CA GLN A 833 19.48 -1.13 -44.77
C GLN A 833 19.19 -2.10 -45.92
N ALA A 834 17.94 -2.14 -46.36
CA ALA A 834 17.50 -2.77 -47.61
C ALA A 834 16.79 -1.73 -48.50
N SER A 835 16.97 -1.80 -49.81
CA SER A 835 16.41 -0.85 -50.78
C SER A 835 15.97 -1.54 -52.05
N SER A 836 14.87 -1.10 -52.66
CA SER A 836 14.31 -1.75 -53.86
C SER A 836 15.19 -1.68 -55.11
N ALA A 837 16.14 -0.73 -55.14
CA ALA A 837 17.12 -0.65 -56.21
C ALA A 837 18.17 -1.78 -56.16
N LEU A 838 18.37 -2.42 -55.00
CA LEU A 838 19.52 -3.27 -54.74
C LEU A 838 19.18 -4.60 -54.04
N ASP A 839 17.98 -4.75 -53.47
CA ASP A 839 17.55 -5.91 -52.70
C ASP A 839 16.12 -6.31 -53.10
N GLY A 840 15.84 -7.62 -53.19
CA GLY A 840 14.48 -8.12 -53.31
C GLY A 840 13.80 -8.29 -51.95
N GLN A 841 12.57 -8.82 -51.93
CA GLN A 841 11.87 -9.11 -50.67
C GLN A 841 12.58 -10.20 -49.84
N GLY A 842 12.58 -10.08 -48.51
CA GLY A 842 13.24 -11.05 -47.63
C GLY A 842 13.45 -10.56 -46.19
N HIS A 843 14.01 -11.42 -45.33
CA HIS A 843 14.40 -11.03 -43.96
C HIS A 843 15.65 -10.16 -44.00
N MET A 844 15.50 -8.88 -43.72
CA MET A 844 16.65 -7.98 -43.55
C MET A 844 17.29 -8.12 -42.18
N VAL A 845 16.53 -8.55 -41.16
CA VAL A 845 17.00 -8.80 -39.78
C VAL A 845 16.30 -10.06 -39.25
N TYR A 846 17.03 -10.97 -38.60
CA TYR A 846 16.50 -12.12 -37.85
C TYR A 846 17.48 -12.57 -36.75
N GLY A 847 17.06 -13.41 -35.79
CA GLY A 847 17.86 -13.74 -34.59
C GLY A 847 17.45 -12.93 -33.34
N PRO A 848 18.15 -13.05 -32.20
CA PRO A 848 19.39 -13.77 -31.97
C PRO A 848 19.21 -15.24 -31.55
N TYR A 849 17.99 -15.79 -31.60
CA TYR A 849 17.67 -17.09 -31.01
C TYR A 849 17.84 -17.05 -29.48
N ASP A 850 17.07 -16.17 -28.83
CA ASP A 850 17.10 -15.95 -27.39
C ASP A 850 16.27 -17.00 -26.63
N SER A 851 16.96 -17.91 -25.95
CA SER A 851 16.36 -18.93 -25.09
C SER A 851 16.13 -18.48 -23.64
N ASN A 852 16.58 -17.27 -23.27
CA ASN A 852 16.69 -16.81 -21.88
C ASN A 852 15.68 -15.72 -21.50
N VAL A 853 14.71 -15.42 -22.37
CA VAL A 853 13.65 -14.45 -22.10
C VAL A 853 12.76 -14.97 -20.96
N PRO A 854 12.63 -14.24 -19.83
CA PRO A 854 11.83 -14.71 -18.71
C PRO A 854 10.35 -14.85 -19.05
N VAL A 855 9.69 -15.84 -18.46
CA VAL A 855 8.24 -16.09 -18.58
C VAL A 855 7.45 -14.84 -18.20
N GLY A 856 6.32 -14.60 -18.86
CA GLY A 856 5.42 -13.47 -18.60
C GLY A 856 5.14 -12.63 -19.84
N SER A 857 4.37 -11.55 -19.67
CA SER A 857 4.11 -10.60 -20.75
C SER A 857 5.38 -9.83 -21.09
N ARG A 858 5.72 -9.76 -22.37
CA ARG A 858 6.93 -9.14 -22.92
C ARG A 858 6.57 -8.17 -24.02
N LYS A 859 7.44 -7.18 -24.22
CA LYS A 859 7.33 -6.22 -25.31
C LYS A 859 8.65 -6.16 -26.08
N VAL A 860 8.60 -6.50 -27.37
CA VAL A 860 9.71 -6.24 -28.29
C VAL A 860 9.47 -4.91 -29.02
N THR A 861 10.52 -4.15 -29.26
CA THR A 861 10.48 -2.87 -29.98
C THR A 861 11.55 -2.87 -31.07
N PHE A 862 11.12 -2.64 -32.30
CA PHE A 862 11.96 -2.53 -33.50
C PHE A 862 12.10 -1.06 -33.86
N ARG A 863 13.33 -0.56 -33.93
CA ARG A 863 13.64 0.81 -34.28
C ARG A 863 14.00 0.90 -35.76
N LEU A 864 13.12 1.51 -36.55
CA LEU A 864 13.15 1.48 -38.01
C LEU A 864 13.03 2.90 -38.58
N LYS A 865 13.58 3.14 -39.77
CA LYS A 865 13.30 4.35 -40.57
C LYS A 865 13.00 3.98 -42.02
N VAL A 866 12.23 4.84 -42.68
CA VAL A 866 11.88 4.72 -44.11
C VAL A 866 12.38 5.94 -44.88
N ASP A 867 12.81 5.77 -46.13
CA ASP A 867 13.27 6.87 -47.00
C ASP A 867 12.21 7.92 -47.31
N ASN A 868 10.95 7.52 -47.38
CA ASN A 868 9.80 8.38 -47.64
C ASN A 868 8.54 7.81 -46.97
N ASN A 869 7.72 8.68 -46.39
CA ASN A 869 6.50 8.31 -45.67
C ASN A 869 5.20 8.87 -46.27
N THR A 870 5.23 9.45 -47.48
CA THR A 870 4.09 10.19 -48.07
C THR A 870 3.61 9.69 -49.43
N VAL A 871 4.36 8.82 -50.12
CA VAL A 871 4.06 8.40 -51.51
C VAL A 871 2.79 7.54 -51.61
N ASP A 872 2.59 6.64 -50.67
CA ASP A 872 1.44 5.73 -50.58
C ASP A 872 1.24 5.30 -49.11
N ASN A 873 0.38 4.31 -48.87
CA ASN A 873 0.27 3.62 -47.59
C ASN A 873 0.51 2.10 -47.69
N ALA A 874 1.42 1.68 -48.58
CA ALA A 874 1.74 0.28 -48.76
C ALA A 874 2.47 -0.30 -47.53
N ASN A 875 2.37 -1.63 -47.32
CA ASN A 875 3.21 -2.32 -46.35
C ASN A 875 4.67 -2.26 -46.79
N VAL A 876 5.55 -1.73 -45.94
CA VAL A 876 6.98 -1.54 -46.24
C VAL A 876 7.86 -2.54 -45.50
N VAL A 877 7.46 -2.95 -44.30
CA VAL A 877 8.04 -4.09 -43.58
C VAL A 877 6.98 -4.89 -42.82
N LYS A 878 7.34 -6.12 -42.45
CA LYS A 878 6.67 -6.91 -41.41
C LYS A 878 7.65 -7.17 -40.29
N ILE A 879 7.21 -6.97 -39.05
CA ILE A 879 7.97 -7.31 -37.86
C ILE A 879 7.31 -8.48 -37.15
N ASP A 880 8.09 -9.39 -36.58
CA ASP A 880 7.55 -10.50 -35.81
C ASP A 880 8.48 -11.06 -34.73
N VAL A 881 7.85 -11.72 -33.74
CA VAL A 881 8.52 -12.57 -32.75
C VAL A 881 8.27 -14.00 -33.14
N TYR A 882 9.32 -14.73 -33.50
CA TYR A 882 9.26 -16.09 -33.99
C TYR A 882 9.89 -17.05 -32.99
N ASP A 883 9.23 -18.16 -32.72
CA ASP A 883 9.78 -19.22 -31.88
C ASP A 883 10.43 -20.28 -32.77
N ALA A 884 11.76 -20.28 -32.81
CA ALA A 884 12.56 -21.22 -33.57
C ALA A 884 12.39 -22.67 -33.11
N THR A 885 11.98 -22.89 -31.85
CA THR A 885 11.70 -24.23 -31.33
C THR A 885 10.44 -24.82 -31.96
N SER A 886 9.36 -24.04 -32.04
CA SER A 886 8.08 -24.50 -32.61
C SER A 886 7.94 -24.24 -34.10
N GLY A 887 8.78 -23.37 -34.66
CA GLY A 887 8.72 -22.96 -36.07
C GLY A 887 7.58 -21.99 -36.38
N THR A 888 7.11 -21.20 -35.41
CA THR A 888 5.92 -20.34 -35.57
C THR A 888 6.11 -18.91 -35.06
N SER A 889 5.44 -17.93 -35.70
CA SER A 889 5.39 -16.54 -35.22
C SER A 889 4.38 -16.41 -34.09
N ILE A 890 4.86 -15.99 -32.92
CA ILE A 890 4.05 -15.76 -31.71
C ILE A 890 3.18 -14.52 -31.87
N VAL A 891 3.77 -13.44 -32.42
CA VAL A 891 3.10 -12.18 -32.72
C VAL A 891 3.78 -11.54 -33.92
N GLN A 892 3.02 -10.86 -34.77
CA GLN A 892 3.55 -10.15 -35.94
C GLN A 892 2.69 -8.92 -36.25
N ALA A 893 3.28 -7.94 -36.93
CA ALA A 893 2.54 -6.82 -37.52
C ALA A 893 3.17 -6.39 -38.84
N ASP A 894 2.33 -6.02 -39.79
CA ASP A 894 2.72 -5.27 -40.98
C ASP A 894 2.78 -3.78 -40.65
N ILE A 895 3.88 -3.15 -41.04
CA ILE A 895 4.08 -1.71 -40.91
C ILE A 895 3.94 -1.08 -42.28
N THR A 896 2.97 -0.17 -42.38
CA THR A 896 2.68 0.63 -43.56
C THR A 896 3.54 1.88 -43.61
N ARG A 897 3.74 2.41 -44.82
CA ARG A 897 4.53 3.61 -45.06
C ARG A 897 4.09 4.82 -44.24
N GLN A 898 2.78 5.07 -44.08
CA GLN A 898 2.27 6.24 -43.37
C GLN A 898 2.23 6.06 -41.85
N GLN A 899 2.51 4.86 -41.33
CA GLN A 899 2.71 4.69 -39.89
C GLN A 899 4.03 5.30 -39.42
N PHE A 900 4.97 5.62 -40.32
CA PHE A 900 6.14 6.44 -40.01
C PHE A 900 5.77 7.92 -39.96
N THR A 901 6.09 8.58 -38.86
CA THR A 901 5.78 9.99 -38.62
C THR A 901 6.63 10.95 -39.45
N ALA A 902 7.86 10.55 -39.81
CA ALA A 902 8.75 11.32 -40.68
C ALA A 902 9.65 10.41 -41.53
N ALA A 903 9.93 10.84 -42.77
CA ALA A 903 10.93 10.23 -43.62
C ALA A 903 12.35 10.44 -43.06
N ASN A 904 13.22 9.45 -43.24
CA ASN A 904 14.64 9.44 -42.83
C ASN A 904 14.87 9.69 -41.32
N GLN A 905 13.87 9.39 -40.48
CA GLN A 905 13.96 9.47 -39.01
C GLN A 905 13.63 8.10 -38.41
N TYR A 906 14.40 7.69 -37.40
CA TYR A 906 14.12 6.45 -36.68
C TYR A 906 12.86 6.58 -35.82
N GLN A 907 12.02 5.56 -35.87
CA GLN A 907 10.79 5.41 -35.12
C GLN A 907 10.70 3.98 -34.57
N ASP A 908 10.12 3.88 -33.37
CA ASP A 908 9.94 2.61 -32.68
C ASP A 908 8.57 1.98 -33.03
N PHE A 909 8.59 0.69 -33.36
CA PHE A 909 7.40 -0.14 -33.57
C PHE A 909 7.45 -1.33 -32.63
N SER A 910 6.38 -1.58 -31.86
CA SER A 910 6.41 -2.60 -30.81
C SER A 910 5.39 -3.70 -30.99
N LEU A 911 5.74 -4.91 -30.55
CA LEU A 911 4.84 -6.06 -30.41
C LEU A 911 4.85 -6.55 -28.96
N SER A 912 3.66 -6.84 -28.42
CA SER A 912 3.52 -7.47 -27.11
C SER A 912 3.16 -8.95 -27.27
N PHE A 913 3.75 -9.81 -26.44
CA PHE A 913 3.49 -11.25 -26.47
C PHE A 913 3.67 -11.88 -25.09
N ASN A 914 3.02 -13.02 -24.86
CA ASN A 914 3.23 -13.81 -23.65
C ASN A 914 4.35 -14.83 -23.87
N GLN A 915 5.41 -14.73 -23.08
CA GLN A 915 6.52 -15.67 -23.08
C GLN A 915 6.25 -16.84 -22.14
N THR A 916 6.52 -18.06 -22.62
CA THR A 916 6.42 -19.33 -21.87
C THR A 916 7.80 -20.01 -21.78
N LEU A 917 7.93 -21.02 -20.91
CA LEU A 917 9.16 -21.80 -20.79
C LEU A 917 9.54 -22.49 -22.12
N ASN A 918 10.85 -22.71 -22.31
CA ASN A 918 11.45 -23.53 -23.39
C ASN A 918 11.28 -23.01 -24.83
N ARG A 919 11.08 -21.70 -25.02
CA ARG A 919 11.09 -21.09 -26.36
C ARG A 919 12.47 -20.60 -26.76
N ASN A 920 12.71 -20.51 -28.06
CA ASN A 920 13.94 -19.97 -28.64
C ASN A 920 13.58 -18.82 -29.58
N LEU A 921 13.63 -17.58 -29.10
CA LEU A 921 13.00 -16.45 -29.77
C LEU A 921 13.91 -15.75 -30.78
N GLU A 922 13.37 -15.55 -31.98
CA GLU A 922 13.90 -14.66 -32.99
C GLU A 922 13.01 -13.41 -33.10
N TYR A 923 13.62 -12.26 -33.34
CA TYR A 923 12.93 -11.01 -33.64
C TYR A 923 13.30 -10.60 -35.05
N ARG A 924 12.32 -10.62 -35.96
CA ARG A 924 12.61 -10.52 -37.39
C ARG A 924 11.97 -9.30 -38.02
N VAL A 925 12.65 -8.78 -39.04
CA VAL A 925 12.16 -7.72 -39.92
C VAL A 925 12.21 -8.26 -41.35
N TRP A 926 11.04 -8.42 -41.95
CA TRP A 926 10.85 -8.79 -43.34
C TRP A 926 10.57 -7.55 -44.18
N TYR A 927 11.31 -7.35 -45.25
CA TYR A 927 11.22 -6.21 -46.15
C TYR A 927 10.38 -6.54 -47.39
N TYR A 928 9.47 -5.62 -47.77
CA TYR A 928 8.46 -5.83 -48.83
C TYR A 928 8.88 -5.36 -50.24
N ASP A 929 10.12 -4.91 -50.44
CA ASP A 929 10.63 -4.51 -51.75
C ASP A 929 9.88 -3.38 -52.47
N ASN A 930 9.56 -2.31 -51.73
CA ASN A 930 8.86 -1.15 -52.29
C ASN A 930 9.30 0.19 -51.67
N SER A 931 10.35 0.20 -50.87
CA SER A 931 10.85 1.38 -50.13
C SER A 931 12.32 1.19 -49.77
N THR A 932 12.98 2.20 -49.23
CA THR A 932 14.24 1.96 -48.51
C THR A 932 13.96 1.94 -47.02
N ILE A 933 14.34 0.85 -46.35
CA ILE A 933 14.17 0.68 -44.91
C ILE A 933 15.53 0.48 -44.26
N THR A 934 15.75 1.12 -43.12
CA THR A 934 16.89 0.85 -42.26
C THR A 934 16.40 0.45 -40.87
N ALA A 935 16.87 -0.69 -40.37
CA ALA A 935 16.70 -1.13 -38.99
C ALA A 935 17.93 -0.71 -38.18
N ASP A 936 17.72 -0.06 -37.04
CA ASP A 936 18.75 0.34 -36.08
C ASP A 936 18.89 -0.73 -35.01
N SER A 937 17.81 -1.05 -34.28
CA SER A 937 17.91 -1.98 -33.17
C SER A 937 16.60 -2.67 -32.82
N VAL A 938 16.72 -3.79 -32.10
CA VAL A 938 15.61 -4.53 -31.50
C VAL A 938 15.81 -4.61 -29.99
N THR A 939 14.83 -4.15 -29.22
CA THR A 939 14.87 -4.15 -27.75
C THR A 939 13.72 -4.96 -27.18
N ILE A 940 14.00 -5.92 -26.29
CA ILE A 940 13.00 -6.65 -25.51
C ILE A 940 12.96 -6.15 -24.07
N ASN A 941 11.76 -5.88 -23.57
CA ASN A 941 11.47 -5.48 -22.19
C ASN A 941 10.45 -6.43 -21.53
#